data_AF-A0A6P0XFP0-F1
#
_entry.id   AF-A0A6P0XFP0-F1
#
_cell.length_a   1.000
_cell.length_b   1.000
_cell.length_c   1.000
_cell.angle_alpha   90.00
_cell.angle_beta   90.00
_cell.angle_gamma   90.00
#
_symmetry.space_group_name_H-M   'P 1'
#
loop_
_entity.id
_entity.type
_entity.pdbx_description
1 polymer ?
#
loop_
_entity_poly.entity_id
_entity_poly.type
_entity_poly.pdbx_seq_one_letter_code
_entity_poly.pdbx_strand_id
1 'polypeptide(L)'
;LSLTLLTPPGEFGADIAVGNTQRFGVSLGYGGPHAAYFATKEAYKRQTPGRIVGVSQDSNGNPALRLALQTREQHIRREKATSNICTAQVLLAVMASMYAVYHGPDGLKEIAENIHNLTSKLAAGLKQLGYQIGEEPFFDTIRVELGADSPLKNAKEIIDAAETAGINLRSLDDQTFSISLDETTTDIDVQNIWEIFAGGEKLPDIENISPLAQNSYSRTSSYLTHPVFNRYHSETELLRYLQRLQAKDLSLTTSMIPLGSCTMKLNSTAEMIPVTWPEFAKIHPFAPTSQTKGYQIMFEQLEEWLAEITGFSAISLQPNAGSQGEYTGLLVIREYHAHRGEAHRNICLIPESAHGTNPASAVMSGLKVVVVKCDKQGNIDIADLKKKTEKHKDNLAAIMVTYPSTHGVFEEEISEICQIIHANGGQVYMDGANMNAQVGLCRPAEIGADVCHLNLHKTFCIPHGGGGPGMGPIGVQSHLAQFLPGHSVINIGGENSSGAVSAAPWGSASILPISWMYIAMMGADGLTEATKVAILNANYIAQRLKSYYPVLYKGKHGFIAHECILDLRPLKKLAGIEVEDIAKRLMDYGFHAPTVSWPVAGTIMVEPTESESKEELDRFCEAMILIRQEIEEIETGKADKKDNLLKNAPHTAESLMLDEWKHSYSRQRAAYPAPWTREHKFWPAVGRVDNAFGDRNFVCSCLPIEAYS
;
A
#
# COMPACT_ATOMS: atom_id res chain seq x y z
N LEU A 1 21.96 -1.12 -3.82
CA LEU A 1 23.30 -0.59 -3.58
C LEU A 1 24.37 -1.43 -4.23
N SER A 2 24.59 -2.70 -3.82
CA SER A 2 25.61 -3.59 -4.44
C SER A 2 25.69 -3.56 -5.98
N LEU A 3 24.54 -3.49 -6.67
CA LEU A 3 24.47 -3.42 -8.13
C LEU A 3 25.00 -2.11 -8.76
N THR A 4 25.44 -1.13 -7.98
CA THR A 4 26.23 0.01 -8.50
C THR A 4 27.64 -0.43 -8.85
N LEU A 5 28.19 -1.44 -8.14
CA LEU A 5 29.53 -1.98 -8.35
C LEU A 5 29.54 -3.35 -9.02
N LEU A 6 28.48 -4.15 -8.88
CA LEU A 6 28.42 -5.51 -9.41
C LEU A 6 27.70 -5.57 -10.77
N THR A 7 28.15 -6.47 -11.65
CA THR A 7 27.43 -6.82 -12.89
C THR A 7 25.96 -7.13 -12.57
N PRO A 8 24.99 -6.37 -13.10
CA PRO A 8 23.59 -6.51 -12.74
C PRO A 8 22.94 -7.77 -13.36
N PRO A 9 21.84 -8.28 -12.77
CA PRO A 9 21.20 -9.52 -13.23
C PRO A 9 20.84 -9.61 -14.71
N GLY A 10 20.49 -8.48 -15.33
CA GLY A 10 20.17 -8.45 -16.76
C GLY A 10 21.34 -8.84 -17.66
N GLU A 11 22.58 -8.55 -17.26
CA GLU A 11 23.78 -8.79 -18.08
C GLU A 11 24.22 -10.26 -18.08
N PHE A 12 23.90 -11.02 -17.01
CA PHE A 12 24.12 -12.46 -16.96
C PHE A 12 22.85 -13.28 -17.26
N GLY A 13 21.81 -12.64 -17.81
CA GLY A 13 20.68 -13.32 -18.45
C GLY A 13 19.46 -13.60 -17.58
N ALA A 14 19.40 -13.11 -16.34
CA ALA A 14 18.26 -13.30 -15.45
C ALA A 14 16.94 -12.75 -16.06
N ASP A 15 15.84 -13.48 -15.91
CA ASP A 15 14.52 -13.07 -16.42
C ASP A 15 13.78 -12.10 -15.50
N ILE A 16 14.03 -12.20 -14.20
CA ILE A 16 13.39 -11.44 -13.14
C ILE A 16 14.46 -11.06 -12.10
N ALA A 17 14.44 -9.80 -11.66
CA ALA A 17 15.23 -9.31 -10.53
C ALA A 17 14.28 -8.69 -9.51
N VAL A 18 14.42 -9.10 -8.25
CA VAL A 18 13.63 -8.60 -7.11
C VAL A 18 14.53 -8.25 -5.94
N GLY A 19 14.05 -7.38 -5.07
CA GLY A 19 14.73 -7.06 -3.82
C GLY A 19 14.08 -5.88 -3.12
N ASN A 20 14.76 -5.36 -2.10
CA ASN A 20 14.28 -4.24 -1.29
C ASN A 20 15.06 -2.96 -1.64
N THR A 21 14.36 -1.82 -1.79
CA THR A 21 14.99 -0.50 -1.99
C THR A 21 15.23 0.25 -0.69
N GLN A 22 15.03 -0.37 0.48
CA GLN A 22 15.14 0.25 1.81
C GLN A 22 16.41 1.08 1.98
N ARG A 23 17.58 0.51 1.66
CA ARG A 23 18.87 1.19 1.84
C ARG A 23 19.13 2.34 0.87
N PHE A 24 18.15 2.73 0.06
CA PHE A 24 18.15 4.00 -0.66
C PHE A 24 17.35 5.02 0.15
N GLY A 25 17.90 5.42 1.30
CA GLY A 25 17.38 6.54 2.09
C GLY A 25 16.06 6.29 2.84
N VAL A 26 15.66 5.04 3.10
CA VAL A 26 14.48 4.71 3.91
C VAL A 26 14.91 4.05 5.22
N SER A 27 14.32 4.43 6.35
CA SER A 27 14.69 3.91 7.67
C SER A 27 14.43 2.39 7.83
N LEU A 28 15.12 1.73 8.75
CA LEU A 28 14.94 0.28 9.02
C LEU A 28 13.50 -0.06 9.44
N GLY A 29 12.90 0.79 10.27
CA GLY A 29 11.48 0.75 10.64
C GLY A 29 11.02 -0.54 11.32
N TYR A 30 11.93 -1.27 11.96
CA TYR A 30 11.68 -2.58 12.55
C TYR A 30 10.96 -3.56 11.62
N GLY A 31 11.24 -3.46 10.32
CA GLY A 31 10.69 -4.33 9.26
C GLY A 31 10.09 -3.58 8.08
N GLY A 32 9.67 -2.32 8.27
CA GLY A 32 9.12 -1.52 7.20
C GLY A 32 8.39 -0.28 7.69
N PRO A 33 7.79 0.50 6.78
CA PRO A 33 7.52 0.10 5.40
C PRO A 33 8.71 0.34 4.45
N HIS A 34 8.89 -0.54 3.47
CA HIS A 34 9.87 -0.38 2.39
C HIS A 34 9.27 -0.78 1.04
N ALA A 35 9.69 -0.12 -0.03
CA ALA A 35 9.32 -0.55 -1.36
C ALA A 35 10.21 -1.72 -1.82
N ALA A 36 9.58 -2.83 -2.18
CA ALA A 36 10.25 -3.87 -2.96
C ALA A 36 10.31 -3.45 -4.43
N TYR A 37 11.40 -3.77 -5.13
CA TYR A 37 11.48 -3.66 -6.58
C TYR A 37 11.19 -5.01 -7.23
N PHE A 38 10.57 -4.95 -8.41
CA PHE A 38 10.35 -6.10 -9.28
C PHE A 38 10.61 -5.64 -10.72
N ALA A 39 11.63 -6.22 -11.35
CA ALA A 39 11.97 -5.95 -12.75
C ALA A 39 11.97 -7.26 -13.53
N THR A 40 11.54 -7.21 -14.79
CA THR A 40 11.50 -8.39 -15.67
C THR A 40 11.75 -8.01 -17.12
N LYS A 41 12.04 -9.00 -17.96
CA LYS A 41 12.13 -8.82 -19.42
C LYS A 41 10.80 -8.35 -20.00
N GLU A 42 10.86 -7.56 -21.08
CA GLU A 42 9.66 -7.00 -21.72
C GLU A 42 8.63 -8.06 -22.12
N ALA A 43 9.08 -9.27 -22.50
CA ALA A 43 8.23 -10.40 -22.85
C ALA A 43 7.18 -10.74 -21.76
N TYR A 44 7.48 -10.45 -20.48
CA TYR A 44 6.63 -10.77 -19.34
C TYR A 44 5.78 -9.58 -18.86
N LYS A 45 5.77 -8.43 -19.55
CA LYS A 45 5.07 -7.21 -19.11
C LYS A 45 3.57 -7.38 -18.80
N ARG A 46 2.91 -8.37 -19.42
CA ARG A 46 1.49 -8.70 -19.18
C ARG A 46 1.26 -9.58 -17.94
N GLN A 47 2.32 -10.11 -17.34
CA GLN A 47 2.29 -10.97 -16.16
C GLN A 47 2.81 -10.26 -14.90
N THR A 48 3.36 -9.05 -15.03
CA THR A 48 3.89 -8.28 -13.91
C THR A 48 2.80 -8.02 -12.84
N PRO A 49 3.09 -8.23 -11.55
CA PRO A 49 2.19 -7.90 -10.46
C PRO A 49 2.14 -6.38 -10.21
N GLY A 50 1.00 -5.90 -9.71
CA GLY A 50 0.85 -4.52 -9.24
C GLY A 50 0.88 -3.44 -10.33
N ARG A 51 1.00 -2.20 -9.88
CA ARG A 51 0.95 -0.98 -10.69
C ARG A 51 2.23 -0.78 -11.51
N ILE A 52 2.07 -0.22 -12.71
CA ILE A 52 3.17 0.25 -13.56
C ILE A 52 2.82 1.64 -14.04
N VAL A 53 3.72 2.62 -13.88
CA VAL A 53 3.54 3.93 -14.52
C VAL A 53 4.01 3.82 -15.97
N GLY A 54 3.20 4.32 -16.89
CA GLY A 54 3.52 4.42 -18.30
C GLY A 54 3.30 5.83 -18.84
N VAL A 55 4.08 6.15 -19.86
CA VAL A 55 3.96 7.40 -20.61
C VAL A 55 2.81 7.30 -21.61
N SER A 56 2.05 8.38 -21.73
CA SER A 56 1.04 8.61 -22.75
C SER A 56 1.10 10.08 -23.19
N GLN A 57 0.04 10.53 -23.86
CA GLN A 57 -0.19 11.92 -24.23
C GLN A 57 -1.52 12.42 -23.65
N ASP A 58 -1.63 13.73 -23.41
CA ASP A 58 -2.88 14.39 -23.08
C ASP A 58 -3.66 14.84 -24.34
N SER A 59 -4.81 15.48 -24.13
CA SER A 59 -5.69 15.97 -25.19
C SER A 59 -5.06 17.02 -26.10
N ASN A 60 -3.94 17.64 -25.68
CA ASN A 60 -3.18 18.61 -26.47
C ASN A 60 -1.97 17.97 -27.15
N GLY A 61 -1.74 16.66 -26.97
CA GLY A 61 -0.57 15.94 -27.48
C GLY A 61 0.67 16.05 -26.58
N ASN A 62 0.57 16.69 -25.42
CA ASN A 62 1.68 16.83 -24.49
C ASN A 62 1.94 15.51 -23.74
N PRO A 63 3.19 15.18 -23.38
CA PRO A 63 3.48 13.99 -22.58
C PRO A 63 2.76 14.00 -21.23
N ALA A 64 2.14 12.88 -20.88
CA ALA A 64 1.44 12.69 -19.61
C ALA A 64 1.72 11.30 -19.04
N LEU A 65 1.66 11.17 -17.71
CA LEU A 65 1.86 9.89 -17.01
C LEU A 65 0.51 9.30 -16.59
N ARG A 66 0.40 7.97 -16.64
CA ARG A 66 -0.74 7.19 -16.12
C ARG A 66 -0.29 5.84 -15.58
N LEU A 67 -1.16 5.16 -14.83
CA LEU A 67 -0.99 3.74 -14.55
C LEU A 67 -1.29 2.93 -15.81
N ALA A 68 -0.34 2.18 -16.37
CA ALA A 68 -0.46 1.44 -17.63
C ALA A 68 -0.83 -0.04 -17.45
N LEU A 69 -1.46 -0.63 -18.47
CA LEU A 69 -1.83 -2.05 -18.51
C LEU A 69 -2.66 -2.50 -17.28
N GLN A 70 -3.58 -1.64 -16.82
CA GLN A 70 -4.35 -1.83 -15.58
C GLN A 70 -5.24 -3.09 -15.61
N THR A 71 -5.51 -3.65 -16.80
CA THR A 71 -6.23 -4.92 -16.93
C THR A 71 -5.54 -6.09 -16.22
N ARG A 72 -4.26 -5.98 -15.84
CA ARG A 72 -3.58 -6.99 -15.01
C ARG A 72 -4.06 -7.02 -13.57
N GLU A 73 -4.59 -5.90 -13.07
CA GLU A 73 -4.82 -5.66 -11.66
C GLU A 73 -6.18 -6.19 -11.18
N GLN A 74 -6.26 -6.39 -9.86
CA GLN A 74 -7.40 -7.01 -9.17
C GLN A 74 -8.76 -6.33 -9.45
N HIS A 75 -8.78 -5.01 -9.58
CA HIS A 75 -10.02 -4.23 -9.73
C HIS A 75 -10.70 -4.46 -11.10
N ILE A 76 -9.95 -4.97 -12.10
CA ILE A 76 -10.49 -5.32 -13.42
C ILE A 76 -10.61 -6.85 -13.57
N ARG A 77 -9.53 -7.60 -13.26
CA ARG A 77 -9.46 -9.04 -13.57
C ARG A 77 -9.79 -9.98 -12.43
N ARG A 78 -10.01 -9.48 -11.20
CA ARG A 78 -10.49 -10.27 -10.05
C ARG A 78 -9.69 -11.56 -9.88
N GLU A 79 -10.31 -12.75 -9.89
CA GLU A 79 -9.65 -14.06 -9.77
C GLU A 79 -8.60 -14.36 -10.86
N LYS A 80 -8.60 -13.61 -11.97
CA LYS A 80 -7.66 -13.76 -13.09
C LYS A 80 -6.57 -12.67 -13.10
N ALA A 81 -6.50 -11.85 -12.06
CA ALA A 81 -5.45 -10.85 -11.91
C ALA A 81 -4.07 -11.51 -11.75
N THR A 82 -3.00 -10.76 -12.01
CA THR A 82 -1.63 -11.28 -11.87
C THR A 82 -1.18 -11.43 -10.42
N SER A 83 -1.87 -10.75 -9.50
CA SER A 83 -1.66 -10.78 -8.04
C SER A 83 -2.90 -10.17 -7.36
N ASN A 84 -3.07 -10.45 -6.07
CA ASN A 84 -4.05 -9.80 -5.21
C ASN A 84 -3.63 -8.38 -4.75
N ILE A 85 -2.40 -7.93 -5.05
CA ILE A 85 -1.90 -6.64 -4.54
C ILE A 85 -2.79 -5.45 -4.96
N CYS A 86 -3.14 -4.61 -3.98
CA CYS A 86 -3.85 -3.34 -4.20
C CYS A 86 -3.04 -2.18 -3.62
N THR A 87 -3.11 -1.90 -2.31
CA THR A 87 -2.16 -0.99 -1.65
C THR A 87 -0.75 -1.60 -1.74
N ALA A 88 0.24 -0.78 -2.11
CA ALA A 88 1.64 -1.19 -2.25
C ALA A 88 2.49 -0.32 -1.31
N GLN A 89 3.58 0.27 -1.82
CA GLN A 89 4.56 1.02 -1.04
C GLN A 89 5.01 2.30 -1.78
N VAL A 90 4.05 3.06 -2.32
CA VAL A 90 4.32 4.18 -3.24
C VAL A 90 5.17 5.27 -2.60
N LEU A 91 4.82 5.74 -1.39
CA LEU A 91 5.60 6.78 -0.70
C LEU A 91 7.07 6.38 -0.54
N LEU A 92 7.34 5.10 -0.24
CA LEU A 92 8.69 4.61 -0.01
C LEU A 92 9.45 4.39 -1.33
N ALA A 93 8.73 4.07 -2.41
CA ALA A 93 9.30 4.07 -3.75
C ALA A 93 9.66 5.50 -4.20
N VAL A 94 8.83 6.50 -3.85
CA VAL A 94 9.14 7.92 -4.07
C VAL A 94 10.40 8.30 -3.28
N MET A 95 10.48 8.00 -1.98
CA MET A 95 11.68 8.28 -1.17
C MET A 95 12.95 7.65 -1.78
N ALA A 96 12.89 6.36 -2.13
CA ALA A 96 14.03 5.68 -2.75
C ALA A 96 14.42 6.27 -4.12
N SER A 97 13.45 6.72 -4.91
CA SER A 97 13.72 7.42 -6.17
C SER A 97 14.37 8.79 -5.95
N MET A 98 13.97 9.52 -4.90
CA MET A 98 14.53 10.83 -4.57
C MET A 98 15.94 10.71 -4.01
N TYR A 99 16.23 9.65 -3.24
CA TYR A 99 17.60 9.30 -2.86
C TYR A 99 18.49 9.08 -4.09
N ALA A 100 18.01 8.32 -5.09
CA ALA A 100 18.74 8.11 -6.33
C ALA A 100 18.89 9.39 -7.18
N VAL A 101 17.88 10.28 -7.18
CA VAL A 101 17.94 11.60 -7.85
C VAL A 101 18.97 12.52 -7.18
N TYR A 102 19.02 12.53 -5.86
CA TYR A 102 19.89 13.41 -5.09
C TYR A 102 21.36 13.01 -5.21
N HIS A 103 21.65 11.71 -5.07
CA HIS A 103 23.03 11.21 -5.14
C HIS A 103 23.53 11.00 -6.57
N GLY A 104 22.62 10.74 -7.53
CA GLY A 104 23.01 10.41 -8.91
C GLY A 104 23.81 9.10 -9.01
N PRO A 105 24.30 8.75 -10.21
CA PRO A 105 25.09 7.54 -10.41
C PRO A 105 26.41 7.54 -9.63
N ASP A 106 27.08 8.70 -9.55
CA ASP A 106 28.40 8.85 -8.93
C ASP A 106 28.31 8.80 -7.41
N GLY A 107 27.39 9.53 -6.78
CA GLY A 107 27.22 9.47 -5.31
C GLY A 107 26.80 8.09 -4.83
N LEU A 108 25.91 7.39 -5.55
CA LEU A 108 25.56 6.01 -5.23
C LEU A 108 26.73 5.04 -5.39
N LYS A 109 27.63 5.31 -6.34
CA LYS A 109 28.86 4.53 -6.52
C LYS A 109 29.82 4.77 -5.36
N GLU A 110 30.05 6.02 -5.00
CA GLU A 110 30.91 6.42 -3.87
C GLU A 110 30.45 5.78 -2.56
N ILE A 111 29.15 5.84 -2.25
CA ILE A 111 28.57 5.20 -1.06
C ILE A 111 28.84 3.70 -1.07
N ALA A 112 28.65 3.03 -2.21
CA ALA A 112 28.88 1.60 -2.32
C ALA A 112 30.37 1.23 -2.23
N GLU A 113 31.26 2.02 -2.83
CA GLU A 113 32.72 1.82 -2.76
C GLU A 113 33.20 2.01 -1.33
N ASN A 114 32.71 3.03 -0.61
CA ASN A 114 33.06 3.25 0.78
C ASN A 114 32.65 2.06 1.68
N ILE A 115 31.41 1.60 1.57
CA ILE A 115 30.93 0.42 2.32
C ILE A 115 31.80 -0.81 2.00
N HIS A 116 32.02 -1.09 0.72
CA HIS A 116 32.82 -2.25 0.32
C HIS A 116 34.28 -2.15 0.81
N ASN A 117 34.87 -0.96 0.79
CA ASN A 117 36.21 -0.71 1.31
C ASN A 117 36.28 -0.95 2.83
N LEU A 118 35.32 -0.44 3.60
CA LEU A 118 35.24 -0.68 5.04
C LEU A 118 35.05 -2.16 5.36
N THR A 119 34.17 -2.87 4.62
CA THR A 119 33.99 -4.32 4.78
C THR A 119 35.28 -5.08 4.45
N SER A 120 36.00 -4.66 3.41
CA SER A 120 37.27 -5.26 3.01
C SER A 120 38.38 -5.01 4.01
N LYS A 121 38.43 -3.83 4.64
CA LYS A 121 39.30 -3.55 5.79
C LYS A 121 38.93 -4.47 6.96
N LEU A 122 37.66 -4.47 7.37
CA LEU A 122 37.15 -5.30 8.47
C LEU A 122 37.59 -6.76 8.31
N ALA A 123 37.37 -7.34 7.12
CA ALA A 123 37.77 -8.71 6.79
C ALA A 123 39.29 -8.93 6.91
N ALA A 124 40.10 -8.02 6.36
CA ALA A 124 41.55 -8.10 6.45
C ALA A 124 42.04 -8.07 7.91
N GLY A 125 41.43 -7.22 8.75
CA GLY A 125 41.82 -7.09 10.15
C GLY A 125 41.40 -8.28 11.00
N LEU A 126 40.20 -8.81 10.79
CA LEU A 126 39.76 -10.06 11.41
C LEU A 126 40.66 -11.24 11.03
N LYS A 127 41.13 -11.28 9.78
CA LYS A 127 42.11 -12.28 9.33
C LYS A 127 43.47 -12.13 10.03
N GLN A 128 43.95 -10.90 10.26
CA GLN A 128 45.17 -10.66 11.04
C GLN A 128 45.02 -11.07 12.51
N LEU A 129 43.80 -10.95 13.06
CA LEU A 129 43.44 -11.43 14.40
C LEU A 129 43.25 -12.96 14.46
N GLY A 130 43.51 -13.73 13.39
CA GLY A 130 43.45 -15.19 13.40
C GLY A 130 42.07 -15.79 13.11
N TYR A 131 41.08 -14.98 12.75
CA TYR A 131 39.77 -15.48 12.28
C TYR A 131 39.83 -15.92 10.82
N GLN A 132 38.98 -16.90 10.48
CA GLN A 132 38.81 -17.35 9.10
C GLN A 132 37.70 -16.53 8.44
N ILE A 133 37.99 -15.95 7.28
CA ILE A 133 37.01 -15.24 6.45
C ILE A 133 36.66 -16.14 5.27
N GLY A 134 35.37 -16.24 4.94
CA GLY A 134 34.90 -16.98 3.78
C GLY A 134 35.67 -16.61 2.50
N GLU A 135 35.92 -17.61 1.64
CA GLU A 135 36.65 -17.41 0.36
C GLU A 135 35.76 -16.76 -0.71
N GLU A 136 34.45 -16.66 -0.45
CA GLU A 136 33.48 -16.12 -1.37
C GLU A 136 33.64 -14.61 -1.60
N PRO A 137 33.35 -14.12 -2.82
CA PRO A 137 33.23 -12.70 -3.08
C PRO A 137 32.13 -12.05 -2.22
N PHE A 138 32.37 -10.85 -1.72
CA PHE A 138 31.40 -10.11 -0.92
C PHE A 138 31.27 -8.65 -1.36
N PHE A 139 30.12 -8.05 -1.01
CA PHE A 139 29.91 -6.60 -1.14
C PHE A 139 30.13 -5.94 0.23
N ASP A 140 29.14 -6.05 1.12
CA ASP A 140 29.12 -5.42 2.44
C ASP A 140 29.06 -6.44 3.59
N THR A 141 28.95 -7.72 3.26
CA THR A 141 28.65 -8.79 4.21
C THR A 141 29.70 -9.88 4.16
N ILE A 142 30.33 -10.18 5.29
CA ILE A 142 31.37 -11.23 5.42
C ILE A 142 30.93 -12.35 6.34
N ARG A 143 31.37 -13.56 6.02
CA ARG A 143 31.28 -14.74 6.90
C ARG A 143 32.58 -14.87 7.68
N VAL A 144 32.47 -14.96 9.00
CA VAL A 144 33.60 -15.02 9.94
C VAL A 144 33.49 -16.29 10.78
N GLU A 145 34.54 -17.10 10.81
CA GLU A 145 34.59 -18.36 11.56
C GLU A 145 35.65 -18.30 12.68
N LEU A 146 35.30 -18.89 13.83
CA LEU A 146 36.17 -19.08 14.99
C LEU A 146 37.24 -20.15 14.66
N GLY A 147 38.23 -19.78 13.85
CA GLY A 147 39.32 -20.67 13.44
C GLY A 147 40.18 -21.18 14.59
N ALA A 148 41.10 -22.11 14.30
CA ALA A 148 42.04 -22.63 15.30
C ALA A 148 42.93 -21.55 15.94
N ASP A 149 43.18 -20.45 15.23
CA ASP A 149 44.06 -19.35 15.67
C ASP A 149 43.30 -18.13 16.21
N SER A 150 41.97 -18.15 16.24
CA SER A 150 41.18 -17.03 16.80
C SER A 150 41.44 -16.85 18.31
N PRO A 151 41.57 -15.61 18.81
CA PRO A 151 41.80 -15.36 20.25
C PRO A 151 40.59 -15.77 21.09
N LEU A 152 39.38 -15.53 20.60
CA LEU A 152 38.14 -16.01 21.22
C LEU A 152 37.69 -17.32 20.58
N LYS A 153 37.30 -18.29 21.41
CA LYS A 153 36.87 -19.64 21.01
C LYS A 153 35.38 -19.91 21.17
N ASN A 154 34.66 -18.96 21.75
CA ASN A 154 33.26 -19.12 22.12
C ASN A 154 32.45 -18.01 21.47
N ALA A 155 31.50 -18.38 20.62
CA ALA A 155 30.65 -17.41 19.94
C ALA A 155 29.86 -16.54 20.92
N LYS A 156 29.47 -17.10 22.08
CA LYS A 156 28.74 -16.38 23.11
C LYS A 156 29.54 -15.22 23.70
N GLU A 157 30.86 -15.37 23.88
CA GLU A 157 31.71 -14.29 24.41
C GLU A 157 31.76 -13.09 23.46
N ILE A 158 31.80 -13.36 22.15
CA ILE A 158 31.77 -12.32 21.11
C ILE A 158 30.40 -11.63 21.09
N ILE A 159 29.30 -12.39 21.15
CA ILE A 159 27.95 -11.82 21.18
C ILE A 159 27.74 -10.97 22.43
N ASP A 160 28.08 -11.47 23.62
CA ASP A 160 27.90 -10.75 24.88
C ASP A 160 28.76 -9.45 24.89
N ALA A 161 29.98 -9.49 24.34
CA ALA A 161 30.82 -8.30 24.17
C ALA A 161 30.26 -7.32 23.14
N ALA A 162 29.76 -7.81 22.00
CA ALA A 162 29.13 -6.98 20.98
C ALA A 162 27.87 -6.28 21.52
N GLU A 163 27.01 -7.00 22.23
CA GLU A 163 25.82 -6.43 22.86
C GLU A 163 26.18 -5.36 23.90
N THR A 164 27.25 -5.58 24.68
CA THR A 164 27.77 -4.59 25.63
C THR A 164 28.25 -3.32 24.92
N ALA A 165 28.81 -3.44 23.72
CA ALA A 165 29.22 -2.34 22.87
C ALA A 165 28.06 -1.71 22.05
N GLY A 166 26.83 -2.21 22.19
CA GLY A 166 25.67 -1.74 21.43
C GLY A 166 25.67 -2.20 19.95
N ILE A 167 26.35 -3.28 19.63
CA ILE A 167 26.47 -3.86 18.29
C ILE A 167 25.74 -5.22 18.26
N ASN A 168 24.90 -5.42 17.24
CA ASN A 168 24.27 -6.71 16.98
C ASN A 168 24.99 -7.42 15.83
N LEU A 169 25.36 -8.68 16.04
CA LEU A 169 25.93 -9.56 15.01
C LEU A 169 24.94 -10.68 14.68
N ARG A 170 25.01 -11.22 13.47
CA ARG A 170 24.21 -12.39 13.10
C ARG A 170 25.05 -13.66 13.32
N SER A 171 24.76 -14.40 14.39
CA SER A 171 25.26 -15.78 14.53
C SER A 171 24.52 -16.69 13.53
N LEU A 172 25.28 -17.49 12.79
CA LEU A 172 24.75 -18.52 11.89
C LEU A 172 24.71 -19.89 12.59
N ASP A 173 25.69 -20.13 13.45
CA ASP A 173 25.84 -21.27 14.34
C ASP A 173 26.83 -20.91 15.48
N ASP A 174 27.22 -21.91 16.28
CA ASP A 174 28.11 -21.76 17.44
C ASP A 174 29.57 -21.37 17.08
N GLN A 175 29.95 -21.37 15.79
CA GLN A 175 31.30 -21.05 15.33
C GLN A 175 31.36 -20.01 14.22
N THR A 176 30.21 -19.58 13.70
CA THR A 176 30.14 -18.77 12.49
C THR A 176 29.26 -17.55 12.67
N PHE A 177 29.76 -16.40 12.22
CA PHE A 177 29.05 -15.13 12.16
C PHE A 177 28.92 -14.60 10.74
N SER A 178 27.87 -13.83 10.53
CA SER A 178 27.71 -12.94 9.39
C SER A 178 27.72 -11.50 9.89
N ILE A 179 28.56 -10.65 9.32
CA ILE A 179 28.65 -9.23 9.65
C ILE A 179 28.36 -8.44 8.38
N SER A 180 27.33 -7.59 8.43
CA SER A 180 26.93 -6.71 7.32
C SER A 180 27.17 -5.27 7.72
N LEU A 181 27.98 -4.54 6.95
CA LEU A 181 28.19 -3.10 7.12
C LEU A 181 27.23 -2.31 6.24
N ASP A 182 27.07 -1.03 6.54
CA ASP A 182 26.17 -0.16 5.78
C ASP A 182 26.70 1.28 5.68
N GLU A 183 25.89 2.16 5.10
CA GLU A 183 26.24 3.57 4.83
C GLU A 183 26.59 4.36 6.10
N THR A 184 26.12 3.92 7.27
CA THR A 184 26.38 4.61 8.54
C THR A 184 27.72 4.24 9.17
N THR A 185 28.36 3.18 8.66
CA THR A 185 29.59 2.64 9.22
C THR A 185 30.78 3.57 8.96
N THR A 186 31.60 3.77 10.00
CA THR A 186 32.86 4.52 9.95
C THR A 186 34.06 3.63 10.25
N ASP A 187 35.27 4.17 10.06
CA ASP A 187 36.52 3.49 10.48
C ASP A 187 36.52 3.17 11.99
N ILE A 188 35.88 4.01 12.83
CA ILE A 188 35.74 3.78 14.29
C ILE A 188 34.88 2.53 14.55
N ASP A 189 33.78 2.37 13.81
CA ASP A 189 32.91 1.20 13.99
C ASP A 189 33.63 -0.09 13.59
N VAL A 190 34.46 -0.05 12.55
CA VAL A 190 35.32 -1.18 12.17
C VAL A 190 36.31 -1.53 13.28
N GLN A 191 36.94 -0.52 13.89
CA GLN A 191 37.84 -0.72 15.04
C GLN A 191 37.11 -1.31 16.25
N ASN A 192 35.91 -0.81 16.58
CA ASN A 192 35.07 -1.36 17.65
C ASN A 192 34.75 -2.84 17.41
N ILE A 193 34.45 -3.23 16.17
CA ILE A 193 34.25 -4.64 15.82
C ILE A 193 35.55 -5.43 16.00
N TRP A 194 36.71 -4.92 15.58
CA TRP A 194 37.98 -5.60 15.86
C TRP A 194 38.27 -5.72 17.36
N GLU A 195 37.95 -4.73 18.18
CA GLU A 195 38.11 -4.78 19.64
C GLU A 195 37.32 -5.92 20.25
N ILE A 196 36.06 -6.08 19.84
CA ILE A 196 35.20 -7.20 20.26
C ILE A 196 35.86 -8.53 19.91
N PHE A 197 36.35 -8.67 18.67
CA PHE A 197 36.95 -9.91 18.19
C PHE A 197 38.39 -10.13 18.71
N ALA A 198 39.12 -9.09 19.12
CA ALA A 198 40.48 -9.24 19.62
C ALA A 198 40.54 -9.83 21.03
N GLY A 199 39.50 -9.67 21.84
CA GLY A 199 39.47 -10.22 23.20
C GLY A 199 40.60 -9.71 24.12
N GLY A 200 41.13 -8.51 23.84
CA GLY A 200 42.28 -7.92 24.55
C GLY A 200 43.63 -8.06 23.83
N GLU A 201 43.68 -8.77 22.69
CA GLU A 201 44.87 -8.79 21.83
C GLU A 201 45.14 -7.45 21.14
N LYS A 202 46.35 -7.30 20.61
CA LYS A 202 46.74 -6.09 19.87
C LYS A 202 45.91 -5.95 18.58
N LEU A 203 45.26 -4.80 18.43
CA LEU A 203 44.45 -4.49 17.25
C LEU A 203 45.29 -4.29 15.98
N PRO A 204 44.72 -4.59 14.80
CA PRO A 204 45.24 -4.14 13.52
C PRO A 204 45.30 -2.62 13.43
N ASP A 205 46.24 -2.09 12.65
CA ASP A 205 46.33 -0.66 12.36
C ASP A 205 45.47 -0.33 11.13
N ILE A 206 44.38 0.42 11.33
CA ILE A 206 43.41 0.73 10.28
C ILE A 206 43.98 1.59 9.15
N GLU A 207 45.00 2.42 9.43
CA GLU A 207 45.64 3.26 8.42
C GLU A 207 46.56 2.45 7.51
N ASN A 208 47.14 1.37 8.04
CA ASN A 208 48.11 0.54 7.36
C ASN A 208 47.53 -0.77 6.81
N ILE A 209 46.22 -1.00 6.96
CA ILE A 209 45.58 -2.22 6.46
C ILE A 209 45.24 -2.12 4.97
N SER A 210 45.73 -3.09 4.19
CA SER A 210 45.37 -3.21 2.78
C SER A 210 44.02 -3.93 2.65
N PRO A 211 43.00 -3.35 1.99
CA PRO A 211 41.73 -4.03 1.71
C PRO A 211 41.94 -5.33 0.93
N LEU A 212 41.08 -6.33 1.15
CA LEU A 212 41.06 -7.54 0.33
C LEU A 212 40.64 -7.21 -1.11
N ALA A 213 41.46 -7.57 -2.10
CA ALA A 213 41.16 -7.33 -3.51
C ALA A 213 40.17 -8.37 -4.06
N GLN A 214 39.05 -7.94 -4.65
CA GLN A 214 38.08 -8.81 -5.33
C GLN A 214 37.56 -8.15 -6.63
N ASN A 215 38.10 -8.54 -7.80
CA ASN A 215 37.86 -7.84 -9.08
C ASN A 215 37.04 -8.61 -10.13
N SER A 216 36.47 -9.78 -9.81
CA SER A 216 35.90 -10.66 -10.86
C SER A 216 34.47 -10.33 -11.30
N TYR A 217 33.78 -9.42 -10.61
CA TYR A 217 32.34 -9.15 -10.81
C TYR A 217 31.99 -7.67 -11.01
N SER A 218 32.99 -6.85 -11.38
CA SER A 218 32.83 -5.41 -11.49
C SER A 218 31.89 -4.99 -12.63
N ARG A 219 30.98 -4.07 -12.31
CA ARG A 219 30.07 -3.45 -13.25
C ARG A 219 30.83 -2.55 -14.21
N THR A 220 30.55 -2.68 -15.50
CA THR A 220 31.08 -1.80 -16.55
C THR A 220 30.00 -0.98 -17.24
N SER A 221 28.72 -1.36 -17.10
CA SER A 221 27.59 -0.64 -17.69
C SER A 221 27.22 0.61 -16.91
N SER A 222 26.86 1.68 -17.64
CA SER A 222 26.31 2.91 -17.07
C SER A 222 24.89 2.72 -16.51
N TYR A 223 24.50 3.55 -15.55
CA TYR A 223 23.14 3.62 -15.00
C TYR A 223 22.78 5.06 -14.67
N LEU A 224 21.48 5.33 -14.50
CA LEU A 224 20.95 6.65 -14.12
C LEU A 224 21.47 7.80 -15.02
N THR A 225 21.64 7.52 -16.32
CA THR A 225 22.13 8.49 -17.31
C THR A 225 21.10 9.54 -17.69
N HIS A 226 19.83 9.31 -17.33
CA HIS A 226 18.76 10.27 -17.60
C HIS A 226 18.99 11.57 -16.81
N PRO A 227 18.77 12.76 -17.40
CA PRO A 227 19.06 14.04 -16.75
C PRO A 227 18.38 14.26 -15.39
N VAL A 228 17.24 13.61 -15.12
CA VAL A 228 16.58 13.69 -13.80
C VAL A 228 17.52 13.30 -12.65
N PHE A 229 18.46 12.38 -12.88
CA PHE A 229 19.42 11.91 -11.88
C PHE A 229 20.71 12.74 -11.84
N ASN A 230 20.82 13.78 -12.66
CA ASN A 230 22.04 14.56 -12.87
C ASN A 230 21.81 16.08 -12.72
N ARG A 231 20.62 16.51 -12.29
CA ARG A 231 20.19 17.93 -12.24
C ARG A 231 19.82 18.46 -10.87
N TYR A 232 19.65 17.60 -9.86
CA TYR A 232 19.05 17.97 -8.58
C TYR A 232 19.92 17.55 -7.39
N HIS A 233 21.23 17.79 -7.47
CA HIS A 233 22.21 17.35 -6.46
C HIS A 233 22.42 18.37 -5.33
N SER A 234 22.08 19.64 -5.54
CA SER A 234 22.04 20.60 -4.44
C SER A 234 20.72 20.49 -3.67
N GLU A 235 20.77 20.68 -2.35
CA GLU A 235 19.57 20.64 -1.50
C GLU A 235 18.48 21.61 -1.98
N THR A 236 18.89 22.80 -2.44
CA THR A 236 17.96 23.80 -3.01
C THR A 236 17.27 23.29 -4.30
N GLU A 237 17.99 22.61 -5.18
CA GLU A 237 17.43 22.09 -6.42
C GLU A 237 16.50 20.89 -6.18
N LEU A 238 16.88 19.99 -5.27
CA LEU A 238 16.02 18.88 -4.85
C LEU A 238 14.74 19.41 -4.20
N LEU A 239 14.84 20.35 -3.26
CA LEU A 239 13.69 20.98 -2.61
C LEU A 239 12.73 21.57 -3.65
N ARG A 240 13.24 22.31 -4.63
CA ARG A 240 12.43 22.87 -5.71
C ARG A 240 11.81 21.78 -6.59
N TYR A 241 12.52 20.68 -6.83
CA TYR A 241 11.98 19.56 -7.61
C TYR A 241 10.83 18.87 -6.89
N LEU A 242 11.00 18.54 -5.61
CA LEU A 242 9.95 17.98 -4.76
C LEU A 242 8.72 18.90 -4.71
N GLN A 243 8.91 20.20 -4.49
CA GLN A 243 7.81 21.16 -4.45
C GLN A 243 7.05 21.24 -5.79
N ARG A 244 7.76 21.18 -6.92
CA ARG A 244 7.13 21.18 -8.26
C ARG A 244 6.31 19.92 -8.52
N LEU A 245 6.74 18.76 -8.00
CA LEU A 245 5.96 17.52 -8.11
C LEU A 245 4.74 17.57 -7.19
N GLN A 246 4.94 17.94 -5.92
CA GLN A 246 3.87 18.09 -4.94
C GLN A 246 2.76 19.04 -5.42
N ALA A 247 3.12 20.16 -6.04
CA ALA A 247 2.15 21.14 -6.55
C ALA A 247 1.26 20.63 -7.70
N LYS A 248 1.60 19.49 -8.33
CA LYS A 248 0.79 18.85 -9.39
C LYS A 248 -0.24 17.86 -8.85
N ASP A 249 -0.11 17.44 -7.60
CA ASP A 249 -0.91 16.38 -7.00
C ASP A 249 -1.91 16.97 -6.01
N LEU A 250 -3.20 16.77 -6.27
CA LEU A 250 -4.26 17.19 -5.34
C LEU A 250 -4.26 16.22 -4.16
N SER A 251 -4.07 16.76 -2.95
CA SER A 251 -4.06 16.00 -1.70
C SER A 251 -5.07 16.55 -0.68
N LEU A 252 -5.19 15.89 0.48
CA LEU A 252 -6.08 16.28 1.58
C LEU A 252 -5.75 17.68 2.17
N THR A 253 -4.60 18.26 1.84
CA THR A 253 -4.31 19.66 2.22
C THR A 253 -5.03 20.69 1.34
N THR A 254 -5.69 20.26 0.27
CA THR A 254 -6.38 21.11 -0.70
C THR A 254 -7.90 21.03 -0.55
N SER A 255 -8.44 19.82 -0.58
CA SER A 255 -9.88 19.55 -0.50
C SER A 255 -10.14 18.07 -0.17
N MET A 256 -11.39 17.77 0.16
CA MET A 256 -11.89 16.41 0.34
C MET A 256 -11.59 15.55 -0.90
N ILE A 257 -11.13 14.32 -0.66
CA ILE A 257 -10.96 13.29 -1.68
C ILE A 257 -11.97 12.17 -1.36
N PRO A 258 -13.22 12.22 -1.88
CA PRO A 258 -14.31 11.36 -1.40
C PRO A 258 -14.31 9.97 -2.07
N LEU A 259 -13.17 9.30 -2.10
CA LEU A 259 -13.00 7.99 -2.71
C LEU A 259 -13.73 6.91 -1.89
N GLY A 260 -14.84 6.38 -2.41
CA GLY A 260 -15.50 5.20 -1.85
C GLY A 260 -14.56 4.01 -1.64
N SER A 261 -14.78 3.30 -0.53
CA SER A 261 -13.96 2.19 -0.03
C SER A 261 -12.49 2.55 0.21
N CYS A 262 -12.17 3.83 0.46
CA CYS A 262 -10.80 4.28 0.73
C CYS A 262 -10.65 4.99 2.07
N THR A 263 -11.73 5.53 2.64
CA THR A 263 -11.73 6.24 3.92
C THR A 263 -10.61 7.27 4.00
N MET A 264 -10.70 8.30 3.15
CA MET A 264 -9.73 9.40 3.08
C MET A 264 -9.86 10.38 4.26
N LYS A 265 -9.75 9.86 5.49
CA LYS A 265 -9.87 10.61 6.74
C LYS A 265 -8.59 11.38 7.07
N LEU A 266 -8.62 12.15 8.16
CA LEU A 266 -7.45 12.83 8.70
C LEU A 266 -6.33 11.83 9.03
N ASN A 267 -5.11 12.15 8.57
CA ASN A 267 -3.87 11.59 9.10
C ASN A 267 -3.25 12.66 10.02
N SER A 268 -3.50 12.58 11.33
CA SER A 268 -3.21 13.72 12.19
C SER A 268 -1.70 13.88 12.40
N THR A 269 -1.22 15.12 12.51
CA THR A 269 0.21 15.40 12.75
C THR A 269 0.72 14.66 14.00
N ALA A 270 -0.08 14.60 15.06
CA ALA A 270 0.27 13.91 16.30
C ALA A 270 0.47 12.40 16.08
N GLU A 271 -0.38 11.76 15.26
CA GLU A 271 -0.24 10.34 14.90
C GLU A 271 1.00 10.08 14.04
N MET A 272 1.38 11.05 13.18
CA MET A 272 2.51 10.88 12.25
C MET A 272 3.88 11.07 12.89
N ILE A 273 3.99 11.88 13.95
CA ILE A 273 5.26 12.24 14.59
C ILE A 273 6.10 11.02 15.02
N PRO A 274 5.55 9.98 15.68
CA PRO A 274 6.36 8.86 16.17
C PRO A 274 7.04 8.02 15.09
N VAL A 275 6.53 8.04 13.86
CA VAL A 275 7.05 7.22 12.75
C VAL A 275 8.53 7.48 12.48
N THR A 276 8.99 8.72 12.71
CA THR A 276 10.37 9.15 12.46
C THR A 276 11.22 9.27 13.73
N TRP A 277 10.68 8.90 14.90
CA TRP A 277 11.49 8.79 16.11
C TRP A 277 12.53 7.69 15.95
N PRO A 278 13.81 7.92 16.31
CA PRO A 278 14.85 6.91 16.20
C PRO A 278 14.48 5.57 16.86
N GLU A 279 13.78 5.60 17.98
CA GLU A 279 13.31 4.45 18.76
C GLU A 279 12.34 3.54 17.98
N PHE A 280 11.65 4.06 16.95
CA PHE A 280 10.84 3.29 16.02
C PHE A 280 11.55 3.12 14.66
N ALA A 281 12.12 4.19 14.11
CA ALA A 281 12.65 4.22 12.75
C ALA A 281 13.98 3.47 12.58
N LYS A 282 14.83 3.40 13.60
CA LYS A 282 16.21 2.89 13.48
C LYS A 282 16.45 1.48 14.03
N ILE A 283 15.39 0.77 14.43
CA ILE A 283 15.53 -0.60 14.94
C ILE A 283 15.54 -1.60 13.78
N HIS A 284 16.49 -2.54 13.78
CA HIS A 284 16.53 -3.63 12.82
C HIS A 284 15.45 -4.69 13.13
N PRO A 285 14.68 -5.21 12.16
CA PRO A 285 13.56 -6.14 12.40
C PRO A 285 13.92 -7.43 13.16
N PHE A 286 15.19 -7.80 13.14
CA PHE A 286 15.71 -9.01 13.78
C PHE A 286 16.62 -8.71 14.98
N ALA A 287 16.53 -7.50 15.55
CA ALA A 287 17.19 -7.19 16.81
C ALA A 287 16.68 -8.12 17.93
N PRO A 288 17.52 -8.49 18.91
CA PRO A 288 17.07 -9.23 20.09
C PRO A 288 15.86 -8.57 20.75
N THR A 289 14.85 -9.37 21.14
CA THR A 289 13.59 -8.86 21.70
C THR A 289 13.77 -8.09 23.00
N SER A 290 14.88 -8.32 23.71
CA SER A 290 15.31 -7.53 24.88
C SER A 290 15.53 -6.05 24.56
N GLN A 291 15.88 -5.72 23.32
CA GLN A 291 16.14 -4.35 22.81
C GLN A 291 14.87 -3.68 22.26
N THR A 292 13.77 -4.44 22.10
CA THR A 292 12.55 -3.98 21.41
C THR A 292 11.34 -3.95 22.32
N LYS A 293 11.52 -3.85 23.64
CA LYS A 293 10.42 -3.89 24.63
C LYS A 293 9.36 -2.81 24.38
N GLY A 294 9.76 -1.62 23.94
CA GLY A 294 8.81 -0.55 23.59
C GLY A 294 7.88 -0.95 22.44
N TYR A 295 8.42 -1.64 21.41
CA TYR A 295 7.61 -2.23 20.35
C TYR A 295 6.67 -3.31 20.89
N GLN A 296 7.14 -4.20 21.75
CA GLN A 296 6.31 -5.27 22.32
C GLN A 296 5.11 -4.71 23.10
N ILE A 297 5.33 -3.71 23.95
CA ILE A 297 4.23 -3.04 24.68
C ILE A 297 3.22 -2.42 23.71
N MET A 298 3.69 -1.73 22.66
CA MET A 298 2.81 -1.11 21.67
C MET A 298 2.02 -2.16 20.87
N PHE A 299 2.64 -3.28 20.51
CA PHE A 299 1.96 -4.40 19.85
C PHE A 299 0.88 -5.00 20.74
N GLU A 300 1.21 -5.35 21.98
CA GLU A 300 0.24 -5.93 22.93
C GLU A 300 -0.97 -5.01 23.12
N GLN A 301 -0.74 -3.70 23.31
CA GLN A 301 -1.82 -2.73 23.45
C GLN A 301 -2.65 -2.61 22.17
N LEU A 302 -2.00 -2.53 21.01
CA LEU A 302 -2.71 -2.41 19.73
C LEU A 302 -3.52 -3.68 19.42
N GLU A 303 -2.96 -4.87 19.69
CA GLU A 303 -3.64 -6.15 19.52
C GLU A 303 -4.85 -6.26 20.45
N GLU A 304 -4.72 -5.88 21.73
CA GLU A 304 -5.84 -5.84 22.67
C GLU A 304 -6.95 -4.90 22.21
N TRP A 305 -6.61 -3.68 21.80
CA TRP A 305 -7.61 -2.70 21.37
C TRP A 305 -8.29 -3.12 20.06
N LEU A 306 -7.54 -3.63 19.10
CA LEU A 306 -8.12 -4.14 17.85
C LEU A 306 -8.98 -5.38 18.09
N ALA A 307 -8.60 -6.27 19.02
CA ALA A 307 -9.42 -7.39 19.46
C ALA A 307 -10.74 -6.92 20.06
N GLU A 308 -10.73 -5.93 20.96
CA GLU A 308 -11.96 -5.36 21.55
C GLU A 308 -12.87 -4.71 20.49
N ILE A 309 -12.29 -3.89 19.59
CA ILE A 309 -13.02 -3.21 18.51
C ILE A 309 -13.71 -4.22 17.58
N THR A 310 -13.10 -5.39 17.37
CA THR A 310 -13.59 -6.38 16.42
C THR A 310 -14.34 -7.55 17.05
N GLY A 311 -14.20 -7.74 18.36
CA GLY A 311 -14.70 -8.86 19.14
C GLY A 311 -13.91 -10.17 18.98
N PHE A 312 -12.76 -10.15 18.30
CA PHE A 312 -11.95 -11.35 18.08
C PHE A 312 -11.08 -11.72 19.29
N SER A 313 -10.63 -12.98 19.34
CA SER A 313 -9.84 -13.50 20.46
C SER A 313 -8.34 -13.28 20.31
N ALA A 314 -7.84 -13.14 19.08
CA ALA A 314 -6.43 -12.93 18.80
C ALA A 314 -6.25 -12.06 17.54
N ILE A 315 -5.16 -11.29 17.51
CA ILE A 315 -4.76 -10.45 16.37
C ILE A 315 -3.39 -10.91 15.86
N SER A 316 -3.16 -10.83 14.55
CA SER A 316 -1.83 -10.86 13.96
C SER A 316 -1.56 -9.57 13.20
N LEU A 317 -0.47 -8.89 13.58
CA LEU A 317 -0.01 -7.66 12.94
C LEU A 317 0.92 -7.91 11.73
N GLN A 318 1.20 -9.15 11.37
CA GLN A 318 2.17 -9.48 10.30
C GLN A 318 1.77 -8.99 8.89
N PRO A 319 0.52 -9.12 8.42
CA PRO A 319 0.19 -8.81 7.04
C PRO A 319 0.28 -7.30 6.75
N ASN A 320 1.08 -6.93 5.76
CA ASN A 320 1.45 -5.53 5.48
C ASN A 320 0.58 -4.81 4.42
N ALA A 321 -0.62 -5.34 4.14
CA ALA A 321 -1.63 -4.73 3.28
C ALA A 321 -2.97 -5.46 3.49
N GLY A 322 -4.10 -4.83 3.15
CA GLY A 322 -5.42 -5.48 3.29
C GLY A 322 -5.52 -6.79 2.49
N SER A 323 -5.03 -6.80 1.25
CA SER A 323 -4.94 -8.01 0.42
C SER A 323 -4.06 -9.10 1.03
N GLN A 324 -3.01 -8.74 1.77
CA GLN A 324 -2.21 -9.72 2.52
C GLN A 324 -2.99 -10.23 3.74
N GLY A 325 -3.80 -9.40 4.39
CA GLY A 325 -4.72 -9.83 5.45
C GLY A 325 -5.77 -10.83 4.94
N GLU A 326 -6.34 -10.60 3.77
CA GLU A 326 -7.21 -11.58 3.08
C GLU A 326 -6.51 -12.91 2.83
N TYR A 327 -5.35 -12.86 2.17
CA TYR A 327 -4.55 -14.07 1.91
C TYR A 327 -4.23 -14.83 3.19
N THR A 328 -3.82 -14.12 4.25
CA THR A 328 -3.49 -14.70 5.55
C THR A 328 -4.70 -15.34 6.22
N GLY A 329 -5.84 -14.66 6.26
CA GLY A 329 -7.06 -15.20 6.86
C GLY A 329 -7.55 -16.47 6.13
N LEU A 330 -7.43 -16.52 4.81
CA LEU A 330 -7.78 -17.71 4.04
C LEU A 330 -6.78 -18.86 4.24
N LEU A 331 -5.48 -18.58 4.42
CA LEU A 331 -4.50 -19.59 4.81
C LEU A 331 -4.82 -20.16 6.20
N VAL A 332 -5.14 -19.30 7.18
CA VAL A 332 -5.57 -19.70 8.52
C VAL A 332 -6.79 -20.62 8.47
N ILE A 333 -7.81 -20.27 7.67
CA ILE A 333 -9.00 -21.14 7.44
C ILE A 333 -8.60 -22.48 6.82
N ARG A 334 -7.70 -22.46 5.84
CA ARG A 334 -7.24 -23.68 5.15
C ARG A 334 -6.50 -24.61 6.12
N GLU A 335 -5.60 -24.08 6.94
CA GLU A 335 -4.88 -24.87 7.95
C GLU A 335 -5.83 -25.40 9.02
N TYR A 336 -6.82 -24.62 9.45
CA TYR A 336 -7.88 -25.10 10.34
C TYR A 336 -8.65 -26.29 9.76
N HIS A 337 -9.03 -26.24 8.48
CA HIS A 337 -9.68 -27.38 7.81
C HIS A 337 -8.73 -28.57 7.70
N ALA A 338 -7.47 -28.35 7.31
CA ALA A 338 -6.47 -29.41 7.19
C ALA A 338 -6.21 -30.12 8.53
N HIS A 339 -6.06 -29.37 9.62
CA HIS A 339 -5.85 -29.89 10.97
C HIS A 339 -7.00 -30.78 11.45
N ARG A 340 -8.23 -30.54 10.98
CA ARG A 340 -9.42 -31.38 11.28
C ARG A 340 -9.60 -32.55 10.30
N GLY A 341 -8.64 -32.80 9.40
CA GLY A 341 -8.75 -33.84 8.37
C GLY A 341 -9.66 -33.44 7.19
N GLU A 342 -10.04 -32.18 7.07
CA GLU A 342 -10.96 -31.65 6.06
C GLU A 342 -10.26 -30.83 4.97
N ALA A 343 -8.97 -31.10 4.68
CA ALA A 343 -8.18 -30.39 3.66
C ALA A 343 -8.78 -30.39 2.24
N HIS A 344 -9.76 -31.26 1.97
CA HIS A 344 -10.48 -31.30 0.69
C HIS A 344 -11.44 -30.11 0.51
N ARG A 345 -11.82 -29.40 1.59
CA ARG A 345 -12.61 -28.18 1.54
C ARG A 345 -11.81 -27.06 0.88
N ASN A 346 -12.14 -26.77 -0.38
CA ASN A 346 -11.43 -25.77 -1.19
C ASN A 346 -12.34 -24.81 -1.96
N ILE A 347 -13.65 -24.80 -1.70
CA ILE A 347 -14.59 -23.87 -2.32
C ILE A 347 -14.69 -22.59 -1.48
N CYS A 348 -14.44 -21.44 -2.11
CA CYS A 348 -14.63 -20.12 -1.52
C CYS A 348 -15.80 -19.42 -2.21
N LEU A 349 -16.88 -19.17 -1.47
CA LEU A 349 -18.02 -18.39 -1.96
C LEU A 349 -17.68 -16.90 -1.90
N ILE A 350 -17.94 -16.16 -2.97
CA ILE A 350 -17.63 -14.72 -3.04
C ILE A 350 -18.79 -13.98 -3.72
N PRO A 351 -19.47 -13.04 -3.05
CA PRO A 351 -20.47 -12.18 -3.68
C PRO A 351 -19.90 -11.42 -4.88
N GLU A 352 -20.70 -11.23 -5.93
CA GLU A 352 -20.28 -10.48 -7.13
C GLU A 352 -19.90 -9.03 -6.83
N SER A 353 -20.45 -8.45 -5.75
CA SER A 353 -20.15 -7.11 -5.24
C SER A 353 -18.78 -7.01 -4.55
N ALA A 354 -18.18 -8.12 -4.11
CA ALA A 354 -16.94 -8.10 -3.34
C ALA A 354 -15.81 -7.40 -4.10
N HIS A 355 -14.88 -6.80 -3.36
CA HIS A 355 -13.68 -6.17 -3.93
C HIS A 355 -12.86 -7.17 -4.73
N GLY A 356 -12.10 -6.69 -5.71
CA GLY A 356 -11.37 -7.56 -6.64
C GLY A 356 -10.20 -8.32 -5.99
N THR A 357 -9.74 -7.85 -4.82
CA THR A 357 -8.73 -8.54 -4.00
C THR A 357 -9.26 -9.86 -3.47
N ASN A 358 -10.51 -9.93 -3.01
CA ASN A 358 -11.11 -11.13 -2.41
C ASN A 358 -10.97 -12.38 -3.31
N PRO A 359 -11.43 -12.36 -4.59
CA PRO A 359 -11.26 -13.49 -5.49
C PRO A 359 -9.79 -13.74 -5.89
N ALA A 360 -8.95 -12.70 -5.98
CA ALA A 360 -7.53 -12.87 -6.25
C ALA A 360 -6.79 -13.57 -5.09
N SER A 361 -7.07 -13.14 -3.85
CA SER A 361 -6.55 -13.72 -2.61
C SER A 361 -7.00 -15.17 -2.46
N ALA A 362 -8.27 -15.48 -2.73
CA ALA A 362 -8.78 -16.85 -2.69
C ALA A 362 -8.06 -17.80 -3.65
N VAL A 363 -7.84 -17.37 -4.90
CA VAL A 363 -7.05 -18.16 -5.87
C VAL A 363 -5.60 -18.30 -5.41
N MET A 364 -5.00 -17.22 -4.90
CA MET A 364 -3.63 -17.25 -4.39
C MET A 364 -3.46 -18.22 -3.20
N SER A 365 -4.48 -18.35 -2.35
CA SER A 365 -4.53 -19.34 -1.25
C SER A 365 -4.82 -20.77 -1.70
N GLY A 366 -5.00 -21.02 -3.01
CA GLY A 366 -5.30 -22.33 -3.58
C GLY A 366 -6.77 -22.73 -3.54
N LEU A 367 -7.68 -21.79 -3.28
CA LEU A 367 -9.12 -22.04 -3.24
C LEU A 367 -9.77 -21.82 -4.63
N LYS A 368 -10.91 -22.47 -4.83
CA LYS A 368 -11.75 -22.35 -6.02
C LYS A 368 -12.88 -21.37 -5.75
N VAL A 369 -12.87 -20.25 -6.47
CA VAL A 369 -13.91 -19.22 -6.35
C VAL A 369 -15.22 -19.68 -6.97
N VAL A 370 -16.31 -19.56 -6.20
CA VAL A 370 -17.68 -19.71 -6.68
C VAL A 370 -18.42 -18.41 -6.38
N VAL A 371 -18.75 -17.66 -7.44
CA VAL A 371 -19.45 -16.37 -7.30
C VAL A 371 -20.84 -16.60 -6.72
N VAL A 372 -21.31 -15.75 -5.80
CA VAL A 372 -22.70 -15.65 -5.31
C VAL A 372 -23.32 -14.38 -5.88
N LYS A 373 -24.58 -14.45 -6.33
CA LYS A 373 -25.26 -13.31 -6.95
C LYS A 373 -25.63 -12.25 -5.92
N CYS A 374 -25.82 -11.02 -6.38
CA CYS A 374 -26.56 -10.01 -5.64
C CYS A 374 -28.00 -9.90 -6.17
N ASP A 375 -28.93 -9.50 -5.30
CA ASP A 375 -30.30 -9.19 -5.68
C ASP A 375 -30.40 -7.81 -6.37
N LYS A 376 -31.61 -7.42 -6.76
CA LYS A 376 -31.84 -6.11 -7.42
C LYS A 376 -31.58 -4.90 -6.52
N GLN A 377 -31.56 -5.10 -5.20
CA GLN A 377 -31.29 -4.08 -4.18
C GLN A 377 -29.81 -4.05 -3.79
N GLY A 378 -28.98 -4.90 -4.40
CA GLY A 378 -27.54 -4.95 -4.18
C GLY A 378 -27.12 -5.81 -2.98
N ASN A 379 -28.05 -6.50 -2.32
CA ASN A 379 -27.74 -7.41 -1.20
C ASN A 379 -27.32 -8.78 -1.73
N ILE A 380 -26.69 -9.62 -0.90
CA ILE A 380 -26.40 -11.01 -1.25
C ILE A 380 -27.72 -11.77 -1.49
N ASP A 381 -27.83 -12.47 -2.63
CA ASP A 381 -29.01 -13.30 -2.92
C ASP A 381 -28.99 -14.56 -2.04
N ILE A 382 -29.77 -14.54 -0.95
CA ILE A 382 -29.87 -15.64 0.03
C ILE A 382 -30.31 -16.95 -0.63
N ALA A 383 -31.17 -16.91 -1.66
CA ALA A 383 -31.62 -18.12 -2.33
C ALA A 383 -30.50 -18.75 -3.16
N ASP A 384 -29.73 -17.93 -3.88
CA ASP A 384 -28.55 -18.38 -4.61
C ASP A 384 -27.42 -18.84 -3.66
N LEU A 385 -27.24 -18.17 -2.52
CA LEU A 385 -26.33 -18.57 -1.45
C LEU A 385 -26.69 -19.97 -0.95
N LYS A 386 -27.92 -20.20 -0.47
CA LYS A 386 -28.40 -21.50 0.04
C LYS A 386 -28.21 -22.61 -1.00
N LYS A 387 -28.50 -22.32 -2.26
CA LYS A 387 -28.29 -23.28 -3.37
C LYS A 387 -26.82 -23.65 -3.55
N LYS A 388 -25.91 -22.67 -3.48
CA LYS A 388 -24.47 -22.89 -3.68
C LYS A 388 -23.82 -23.55 -2.47
N THR A 389 -24.22 -23.19 -1.25
CA THR A 389 -23.74 -23.84 -0.03
C THR A 389 -24.16 -25.29 0.01
N GLU A 390 -25.42 -25.63 -0.32
CA GLU A 390 -25.87 -27.01 -0.39
C GLU A 390 -25.11 -27.79 -1.47
N LYS A 391 -24.97 -27.23 -2.68
CA LYS A 391 -24.23 -27.85 -3.79
C LYS A 391 -22.77 -28.14 -3.43
N HIS A 392 -22.13 -27.27 -2.65
CA HIS A 392 -20.71 -27.33 -2.34
C HIS A 392 -20.41 -27.77 -0.90
N LYS A 393 -21.41 -28.24 -0.15
CA LYS A 393 -21.33 -28.52 1.30
C LYS A 393 -20.10 -29.33 1.71
N ASP A 394 -19.82 -30.43 1.01
CA ASP A 394 -18.70 -31.32 1.33
C ASP A 394 -17.32 -30.69 1.02
N ASN A 395 -17.27 -29.66 0.18
CA ASN A 395 -16.03 -29.00 -0.23
C ASN A 395 -15.99 -27.52 0.18
N LEU A 396 -16.96 -27.03 0.95
CA LEU A 396 -17.09 -25.62 1.33
C LEU A 396 -16.00 -25.27 2.34
N ALA A 397 -15.08 -24.39 1.95
CA ALA A 397 -14.01 -23.89 2.81
C ALA A 397 -14.44 -22.60 3.51
N ALA A 398 -14.91 -21.61 2.74
CA ALA A 398 -15.22 -20.30 3.25
C ALA A 398 -16.26 -19.54 2.42
N ILE A 399 -16.84 -18.49 3.02
CA ILE A 399 -17.34 -17.32 2.30
C ILE A 399 -16.42 -16.12 2.57
N MET A 400 -16.28 -15.21 1.61
CA MET A 400 -15.76 -13.87 1.86
C MET A 400 -16.90 -12.85 1.70
N VAL A 401 -17.22 -12.13 2.77
CA VAL A 401 -18.25 -11.07 2.78
C VAL A 401 -17.63 -9.74 3.17
N THR A 402 -18.19 -8.63 2.71
CA THR A 402 -17.81 -7.27 3.16
C THR A 402 -18.99 -6.71 3.93
N TYR A 403 -18.76 -6.15 5.13
CA TYR A 403 -19.83 -5.57 5.94
C TYR A 403 -19.43 -4.17 6.46
N PRO A 404 -20.28 -3.14 6.32
CA PRO A 404 -21.35 -3.05 5.32
C PRO A 404 -20.81 -3.37 3.92
N SER A 405 -21.69 -3.79 3.01
CA SER A 405 -21.30 -4.22 1.67
C SER A 405 -20.56 -3.11 0.90
N THR A 406 -19.85 -3.48 -0.16
CA THR A 406 -19.23 -2.53 -1.10
C THR A 406 -20.23 -1.62 -1.81
N HIS A 407 -21.53 -1.86 -1.64
CA HIS A 407 -22.60 -0.97 -2.09
C HIS A 407 -22.92 0.15 -1.09
N GLY A 408 -22.26 0.19 0.07
CA GLY A 408 -22.48 1.17 1.12
C GLY A 408 -23.74 0.91 1.95
N VAL A 409 -24.16 -0.36 2.07
CA VAL A 409 -25.43 -0.73 2.73
C VAL A 409 -25.19 -1.81 3.79
N PHE A 410 -25.84 -1.66 4.95
CA PHE A 410 -25.93 -2.72 5.97
C PHE A 410 -26.96 -3.76 5.52
N GLU A 411 -26.50 -5.00 5.31
CA GLU A 411 -27.37 -6.14 4.99
C GLU A 411 -28.02 -6.68 6.27
N GLU A 412 -29.36 -6.74 6.31
CA GLU A 412 -30.12 -7.18 7.49
C GLU A 412 -29.89 -8.67 7.80
N GLU A 413 -29.57 -9.45 6.77
CA GLU A 413 -29.42 -10.91 6.82
C GLU A 413 -27.98 -11.38 7.11
N ILE A 414 -27.05 -10.50 7.48
CA ILE A 414 -25.62 -10.87 7.66
C ILE A 414 -25.42 -12.05 8.62
N SER A 415 -26.13 -12.05 9.77
CA SER A 415 -26.05 -13.17 10.71
C SER A 415 -26.64 -14.46 10.17
N GLU A 416 -27.69 -14.39 9.34
CA GLU A 416 -28.26 -15.55 8.64
C GLU A 416 -27.24 -16.11 7.62
N ILE A 417 -26.55 -15.24 6.89
CA ILE A 417 -25.49 -15.62 5.95
C ILE A 417 -24.39 -16.39 6.68
N CYS A 418 -23.88 -15.86 7.80
CA CYS A 418 -22.88 -16.54 8.61
C CYS A 418 -23.36 -17.93 9.08
N GLN A 419 -24.58 -18.02 9.60
CA GLN A 419 -25.19 -19.27 10.06
C GLN A 419 -25.33 -20.31 8.94
N ILE A 420 -25.73 -19.89 7.72
CA ILE A 420 -25.83 -20.80 6.57
C ILE A 420 -24.46 -21.41 6.24
N ILE A 421 -23.39 -20.61 6.31
CA ILE A 421 -22.02 -21.07 6.02
C ILE A 421 -21.53 -22.04 7.09
N HIS A 422 -21.69 -21.69 8.37
CA HIS A 422 -21.30 -22.53 9.49
C HIS A 422 -22.06 -23.86 9.50
N ALA A 423 -23.37 -23.84 9.24
CA ALA A 423 -24.19 -25.05 9.14
C ALA A 423 -23.76 -26.02 8.03
N ASN A 424 -22.97 -25.54 7.07
CA ASN A 424 -22.41 -26.33 5.97
C ASN A 424 -20.89 -26.57 6.12
N GLY A 425 -20.33 -26.33 7.29
CA GLY A 425 -18.92 -26.63 7.62
C GLY A 425 -17.90 -25.63 7.05
N GLY A 426 -18.35 -24.51 6.49
CA GLY A 426 -17.47 -23.43 6.04
C GLY A 426 -17.07 -22.48 7.17
N GLN A 427 -16.13 -21.59 6.88
CA GLN A 427 -15.75 -20.45 7.73
C GLN A 427 -16.15 -19.12 7.08
N VAL A 428 -16.33 -18.09 7.89
CA VAL A 428 -16.72 -16.75 7.44
C VAL A 428 -15.52 -15.82 7.53
N TYR A 429 -15.00 -15.45 6.37
CA TYR A 429 -14.06 -14.35 6.25
C TYR A 429 -14.84 -13.05 6.03
N MET A 430 -14.61 -12.05 6.89
CA MET A 430 -15.13 -10.70 6.71
C MET A 430 -14.01 -9.77 6.22
N ASP A 431 -14.27 -9.07 5.13
CA ASP A 431 -13.47 -7.96 4.67
C ASP A 431 -13.82 -6.72 5.51
N GLY A 432 -12.87 -6.30 6.35
CA GLY A 432 -13.02 -5.16 7.26
C GLY A 432 -12.54 -3.84 6.68
N ALA A 433 -12.39 -3.71 5.36
CA ALA A 433 -12.11 -2.43 4.71
C ALA A 433 -13.13 -1.35 5.06
N ASN A 434 -14.38 -1.74 5.32
CA ASN A 434 -15.51 -0.85 5.63
C ASN A 434 -15.76 -0.71 7.15
N MET A 435 -14.78 -1.02 7.99
CA MET A 435 -14.90 -0.91 9.46
C MET A 435 -15.16 0.51 9.95
N ASN A 436 -14.92 1.55 9.14
CA ASN A 436 -15.27 2.94 9.50
C ASN A 436 -16.78 3.16 9.68
N ALA A 437 -17.62 2.21 9.27
CA ALA A 437 -19.06 2.19 9.56
C ALA A 437 -19.43 1.31 10.76
N GLN A 438 -18.47 0.65 11.40
CA GLN A 438 -18.72 -0.35 12.46
C GLN A 438 -18.14 0.00 13.81
N VAL A 439 -16.94 0.62 13.88
CA VAL A 439 -16.21 0.83 15.14
C VAL A 439 -17.10 1.50 16.21
N GLY A 440 -17.28 0.84 17.35
CA GLY A 440 -18.11 1.31 18.46
C GLY A 440 -19.63 1.08 18.30
N LEU A 441 -20.10 0.58 17.15
CA LEU A 441 -21.51 0.32 16.87
C LEU A 441 -21.83 -1.18 16.74
N CYS A 442 -20.95 -1.94 16.09
CA CYS A 442 -21.06 -3.40 15.96
C CYS A 442 -19.67 -4.02 15.75
N ARG A 443 -19.57 -5.33 16.00
CA ARG A 443 -18.30 -6.06 15.98
C ARG A 443 -18.38 -7.28 15.07
N PRO A 444 -17.48 -7.46 14.08
CA PRO A 444 -17.46 -8.59 13.17
C PRO A 444 -17.60 -9.96 13.83
N ALA A 445 -16.91 -10.20 14.94
CA ALA A 445 -16.95 -11.49 15.63
C ALA A 445 -18.35 -11.80 16.21
N GLU A 446 -19.08 -10.79 16.67
CA GLU A 446 -20.42 -10.94 17.26
C GLU A 446 -21.51 -11.14 16.22
N ILE A 447 -21.29 -10.66 14.99
CA ILE A 447 -22.19 -10.88 13.85
C ILE A 447 -21.86 -12.17 13.07
N GLY A 448 -20.90 -12.97 13.55
CA GLY A 448 -20.63 -14.32 13.08
C GLY A 448 -19.41 -14.49 12.17
N ALA A 449 -18.54 -13.48 12.04
CA ALA A 449 -17.27 -13.66 11.34
C ALA A 449 -16.29 -14.52 12.16
N ASP A 450 -15.53 -15.39 11.48
CA ASP A 450 -14.46 -16.19 12.08
C ASP A 450 -13.10 -15.49 12.01
N VAL A 451 -12.89 -14.73 10.93
CA VAL A 451 -11.67 -13.96 10.68
C VAL A 451 -12.01 -12.68 9.92
N CYS A 452 -11.32 -11.60 10.24
CA CYS A 452 -11.44 -10.33 9.55
C CYS A 452 -10.08 -9.68 9.38
N HIS A 453 -9.80 -9.05 8.24
CA HIS A 453 -8.69 -8.11 8.16
C HIS A 453 -9.15 -6.67 8.37
N LEU A 454 -8.26 -5.82 8.86
CA LEU A 454 -8.50 -4.38 8.97
C LEU A 454 -7.57 -3.62 8.04
N ASN A 455 -8.06 -2.58 7.36
CA ASN A 455 -7.18 -1.62 6.69
C ASN A 455 -6.81 -0.50 7.66
N LEU A 456 -5.64 -0.59 8.31
CA LEU A 456 -5.18 0.50 9.18
C LEU A 456 -4.97 1.82 8.42
N HIS A 457 -4.69 1.73 7.13
CA HIS A 457 -4.54 2.86 6.19
C HIS A 457 -5.85 3.37 5.59
N LYS A 458 -6.98 2.91 6.13
CA LYS A 458 -8.31 3.45 5.88
C LYS A 458 -8.91 3.89 7.21
N THR A 459 -9.38 2.93 7.99
CA THR A 459 -10.13 3.16 9.23
C THR A 459 -9.28 3.76 10.35
N PHE A 460 -7.97 3.47 10.40
CA PHE A 460 -7.11 3.81 11.55
C PHE A 460 -5.91 4.71 11.18
N CYS A 461 -6.17 5.64 10.26
CA CYS A 461 -5.37 6.85 10.00
C CYS A 461 -3.95 6.67 9.43
N ILE A 462 -3.46 5.46 9.13
CA ILE A 462 -2.21 5.33 8.36
C ILE A 462 -2.37 6.05 7.01
N PRO A 463 -1.44 6.93 6.61
CA PRO A 463 -1.61 7.74 5.40
C PRO A 463 -1.59 6.87 4.15
N HIS A 464 -2.44 7.23 3.18
CA HIS A 464 -2.56 6.50 1.92
C HIS A 464 -1.29 6.57 1.06
N GLY A 465 -0.44 7.58 1.24
CA GLY A 465 0.90 7.66 0.65
C GLY A 465 0.96 7.63 -0.89
N GLY A 466 -0.12 8.03 -1.57
CA GLY A 466 -0.24 7.93 -3.04
C GLY A 466 -0.47 6.49 -3.55
N GLY A 467 -0.79 5.55 -2.66
CA GLY A 467 -1.00 4.13 -2.97
C GLY A 467 -0.16 3.17 -2.13
N GLY A 468 0.27 3.57 -0.94
CA GLY A 468 1.07 2.81 0.00
C GLY A 468 2.01 3.71 0.82
N PRO A 469 2.24 3.43 2.11
CA PRO A 469 2.14 2.11 2.74
C PRO A 469 0.75 1.72 3.24
N GLY A 470 0.60 0.45 3.62
CA GLY A 470 -0.54 -0.04 4.37
C GLY A 470 -0.13 -1.04 5.44
N MET A 471 -1.07 -1.36 6.32
CA MET A 471 -1.06 -2.54 7.20
C MET A 471 -2.43 -3.19 7.15
N GLY A 472 -2.44 -4.52 7.20
CA GLY A 472 -3.62 -5.38 7.05
C GLY A 472 -3.75 -6.42 8.16
N PRO A 473 -3.67 -6.04 9.46
CA PRO A 473 -3.73 -7.02 10.53
C PRO A 473 -5.03 -7.83 10.46
N ILE A 474 -4.97 -9.09 10.91
CA ILE A 474 -6.14 -9.95 10.98
C ILE A 474 -6.53 -10.21 12.42
N GLY A 475 -7.83 -10.16 12.71
CA GLY A 475 -8.43 -10.69 13.92
C GLY A 475 -9.10 -12.02 13.65
N VAL A 476 -8.98 -12.97 14.59
CA VAL A 476 -9.52 -14.32 14.46
C VAL A 476 -10.23 -14.80 15.71
N GLN A 477 -11.24 -15.65 15.54
CA GLN A 477 -11.87 -16.38 16.63
C GLN A 477 -10.88 -17.36 17.28
N SER A 478 -11.12 -17.71 18.54
CA SER A 478 -10.25 -18.57 19.34
C SER A 478 -9.83 -19.89 18.66
N HIS A 479 -10.72 -20.55 17.90
CA HIS A 479 -10.40 -21.81 17.23
C HIS A 479 -9.40 -21.67 16.07
N LEU A 480 -9.20 -20.45 15.56
CA LEU A 480 -8.26 -20.13 14.48
C LEU A 480 -6.91 -19.58 14.99
N ALA A 481 -6.83 -19.15 16.24
CA ALA A 481 -5.64 -18.47 16.79
C ALA A 481 -4.34 -19.29 16.68
N GLN A 482 -4.42 -20.61 16.87
CA GLN A 482 -3.27 -21.50 16.78
C GLN A 482 -2.65 -21.62 15.37
N PHE A 483 -3.34 -21.13 14.33
CA PHE A 483 -2.86 -21.18 12.93
C PHE A 483 -2.35 -19.82 12.42
N LEU A 484 -2.33 -18.78 13.27
CA LEU A 484 -1.81 -17.46 12.90
C LEU A 484 -0.37 -17.53 12.36
N PRO A 485 0.01 -16.63 11.44
CA PRO A 485 1.30 -16.71 10.75
C PRO A 485 2.47 -16.52 11.72
N GLY A 486 3.54 -17.27 11.49
CA GLY A 486 4.78 -17.25 12.25
C GLY A 486 5.88 -16.54 11.47
N HIS A 487 7.12 -16.65 11.95
CA HIS A 487 8.27 -16.13 11.22
C HIS A 487 9.53 -16.94 11.57
N SER A 488 10.41 -17.18 10.59
CA SER A 488 11.55 -18.10 10.73
C SER A 488 12.68 -17.57 11.61
N VAL A 489 12.72 -16.25 11.86
CA VAL A 489 13.76 -15.59 12.66
C VAL A 489 13.28 -15.25 14.08
N ILE A 490 12.03 -14.80 14.21
CA ILE A 490 11.41 -14.45 15.50
C ILE A 490 10.09 -15.19 15.57
N ASN A 491 9.93 -16.06 16.56
CA ASN A 491 8.69 -16.83 16.68
C ASN A 491 7.57 -15.95 17.26
N ILE A 492 6.53 -15.71 16.45
CA ILE A 492 5.36 -14.86 16.79
C ILE A 492 4.01 -15.52 16.45
N GLY A 493 4.03 -16.73 15.89
CA GLY A 493 2.85 -17.38 15.34
C GLY A 493 2.17 -18.31 16.34
N GLY A 494 1.05 -18.88 15.93
CA GLY A 494 0.40 -19.95 16.67
C GLY A 494 1.18 -21.28 16.58
N GLU A 495 0.86 -22.23 17.46
CA GLU A 495 1.54 -23.53 17.55
C GLU A 495 1.53 -24.32 16.24
N ASN A 496 0.51 -24.12 15.41
CA ASN A 496 0.27 -24.82 14.13
C ASN A 496 0.37 -23.85 12.94
N SER A 497 1.27 -22.88 12.99
CA SER A 497 1.46 -21.89 11.93
C SER A 497 1.98 -22.48 10.60
N SER A 498 1.48 -21.96 9.47
CA SER A 498 1.99 -22.30 8.12
C SER A 498 3.21 -21.49 7.67
N GLY A 499 3.83 -20.71 8.56
CA GLY A 499 4.99 -19.86 8.26
C GLY A 499 4.63 -18.38 8.06
N ALA A 500 5.50 -17.65 7.37
CA ALA A 500 5.41 -16.20 7.21
C ALA A 500 4.70 -15.77 5.91
N VAL A 501 3.87 -14.73 6.00
CA VAL A 501 3.23 -14.04 4.86
C VAL A 501 3.91 -12.71 4.52
N SER A 502 4.73 -12.19 5.43
CA SER A 502 5.53 -10.97 5.28
C SER A 502 7.00 -11.27 5.62
N ALA A 503 7.91 -10.50 5.03
CA ALA A 503 9.36 -10.69 5.23
C ALA A 503 9.86 -10.26 6.63
N ALA A 504 9.06 -9.51 7.38
CA ALA A 504 9.33 -9.13 8.77
C ALA A 504 8.17 -9.60 9.66
N PRO A 505 8.42 -9.91 10.95
CA PRO A 505 7.44 -10.60 11.78
C PRO A 505 6.18 -9.75 12.01
N TRP A 506 6.32 -8.44 12.23
CA TRP A 506 5.20 -7.51 12.41
C TRP A 506 5.01 -6.58 11.20
N GLY A 507 5.39 -7.03 10.00
CA GLY A 507 5.23 -6.28 8.75
C GLY A 507 5.95 -4.92 8.79
N SER A 508 5.20 -3.85 8.53
CA SER A 508 5.69 -2.47 8.56
C SER A 508 5.54 -1.86 9.95
N ALA A 509 6.36 -2.29 10.91
CA ALA A 509 6.12 -2.01 12.32
C ALA A 509 6.18 -0.51 12.69
N SER A 510 7.01 0.30 12.03
CA SER A 510 7.18 1.72 12.40
C SER A 510 5.97 2.62 12.11
N ILE A 511 4.98 2.15 11.35
CA ILE A 511 3.74 2.90 11.09
C ILE A 511 2.56 2.46 11.96
N LEU A 512 2.71 1.39 12.75
CA LEU A 512 1.70 0.98 13.74
C LEU A 512 1.46 2.01 14.86
N PRO A 513 2.46 2.81 15.30
CA PRO A 513 2.22 3.93 16.22
C PRO A 513 1.15 4.92 15.76
N ILE A 514 0.89 5.07 14.45
CA ILE A 514 -0.15 5.96 13.93
C ILE A 514 -1.53 5.50 14.42
N SER A 515 -1.86 4.23 14.18
CA SER A 515 -3.15 3.66 14.61
C SER A 515 -3.24 3.55 16.12
N TRP A 516 -2.12 3.25 16.80
CA TRP A 516 -2.05 3.27 18.26
C TRP A 516 -2.37 4.66 18.81
N MET A 517 -1.77 5.72 18.27
CA MET A 517 -2.03 7.11 18.67
C MET A 517 -3.48 7.50 18.43
N TYR A 518 -4.05 7.16 17.27
CA TYR A 518 -5.45 7.42 16.96
C TYR A 518 -6.38 6.80 18.00
N ILE A 519 -6.23 5.49 18.28
CA ILE A 519 -7.06 4.79 19.25
C ILE A 519 -6.88 5.37 20.66
N ALA A 520 -5.63 5.64 21.07
CA ALA A 520 -5.32 6.18 22.39
C ALA A 520 -5.90 7.60 22.60
N MET A 521 -5.85 8.46 21.58
CA MET A 521 -6.36 9.84 21.67
C MET A 521 -7.88 9.92 21.55
N MET A 522 -8.48 9.08 20.71
CA MET A 522 -9.94 9.09 20.52
C MET A 522 -10.67 8.42 21.68
N GLY A 523 -10.11 7.34 22.24
CA GLY A 523 -10.80 6.47 23.19
C GLY A 523 -12.10 5.87 22.62
N ALA A 524 -12.80 5.08 23.43
CA ALA A 524 -14.02 4.39 22.97
C ALA A 524 -15.12 5.35 22.48
N ASP A 525 -15.36 6.43 23.23
CA ASP A 525 -16.41 7.41 22.90
C ASP A 525 -16.08 8.16 21.60
N GLY A 526 -14.84 8.60 21.43
CA GLY A 526 -14.41 9.29 20.21
C GLY A 526 -14.44 8.38 18.99
N LEU A 527 -13.99 7.13 19.12
CA LEU A 527 -14.06 6.15 18.02
C LEU A 527 -15.51 5.86 17.60
N THR A 528 -16.42 5.75 18.58
CA THR A 528 -17.85 5.56 18.30
C THR A 528 -18.45 6.79 17.60
N GLU A 529 -18.09 7.99 18.05
CA GLU A 529 -18.59 9.24 17.45
C GLU A 529 -18.06 9.43 16.02
N ALA A 530 -16.80 9.11 15.77
CA ALA A 530 -16.22 9.11 14.41
C ALA A 530 -17.07 8.25 13.45
N THR A 531 -17.41 7.02 13.84
CA THR A 531 -18.26 6.14 13.03
C THR A 531 -19.65 6.75 12.77
N LYS A 532 -20.28 7.33 13.79
CA LYS A 532 -21.60 7.98 13.65
C LYS A 532 -21.54 9.16 12.67
N VAL A 533 -20.51 10.00 12.77
CA VAL A 533 -20.33 11.17 11.90
C VAL A 533 -20.00 10.73 10.46
N ALA A 534 -19.21 9.67 10.26
CA ALA A 534 -18.96 9.13 8.92
C ALA A 534 -20.27 8.69 8.23
N ILE A 535 -21.15 7.97 8.95
CA ILE A 535 -22.48 7.57 8.45
C ILE A 535 -23.37 8.80 8.22
N LEU A 536 -23.36 9.77 9.13
CA LEU A 536 -24.13 11.01 9.00
C LEU A 536 -23.72 11.80 7.76
N ASN A 537 -22.42 12.02 7.55
CA ASN A 537 -21.87 12.78 6.44
C ASN A 537 -22.22 12.13 5.09
N ALA A 538 -22.12 10.79 4.99
CA ALA A 538 -22.52 10.07 3.79
C ALA A 538 -24.02 10.24 3.51
N ASN A 539 -24.87 10.04 4.51
CA ASN A 539 -26.32 10.20 4.37
C ASN A 539 -26.71 11.64 4.04
N TYR A 540 -25.97 12.63 4.55
CA TYR A 540 -26.14 14.04 4.20
C TYR A 540 -25.92 14.29 2.70
N ILE A 541 -24.78 13.81 2.15
CA ILE A 541 -24.48 13.91 0.72
C ILE A 541 -25.56 13.21 -0.11
N ALA A 542 -25.90 11.97 0.24
CA ALA A 542 -26.90 11.19 -0.47
C ALA A 542 -28.26 11.90 -0.49
N GLN A 543 -28.68 12.47 0.63
CA GLN A 543 -29.93 13.23 0.74
C GLN A 543 -29.89 14.53 -0.07
N ARG A 544 -28.75 15.24 -0.10
CA ARG A 544 -28.57 16.49 -0.87
C ARG A 544 -28.60 16.25 -2.37
N LEU A 545 -28.04 15.13 -2.83
CA LEU A 545 -27.86 14.83 -4.26
C LEU A 545 -28.97 13.97 -4.88
N LYS A 546 -29.85 13.34 -4.08
CA LYS A 546 -30.86 12.37 -4.57
C LYS A 546 -31.77 12.86 -5.70
N SER A 547 -32.06 14.17 -5.78
CA SER A 547 -32.92 14.76 -6.81
C SER A 547 -32.20 14.97 -8.14
N TYR A 548 -30.87 14.92 -8.14
CA TYR A 548 -30.00 15.17 -9.30
C TYR A 548 -29.39 13.86 -9.80
N TYR A 549 -28.96 13.01 -8.88
CA TYR A 549 -28.33 11.72 -9.13
C TYR A 549 -29.00 10.66 -8.25
N PRO A 550 -29.64 9.62 -8.83
CA PRO A 550 -30.23 8.56 -8.04
C PRO A 550 -29.19 7.85 -7.18
N VAL A 551 -29.48 7.69 -5.88
CA VAL A 551 -28.70 6.83 -5.00
C VAL A 551 -29.09 5.38 -5.30
N LEU A 552 -28.15 4.59 -5.80
CA LEU A 552 -28.43 3.31 -6.44
C LEU A 552 -28.92 2.23 -5.45
N TYR A 553 -28.27 2.14 -4.30
CA TYR A 553 -28.57 1.15 -3.27
C TYR A 553 -28.80 1.84 -1.93
N LYS A 554 -29.74 1.30 -1.14
CA LYS A 554 -30.14 1.81 0.17
C LYS A 554 -30.57 0.63 1.04
N GLY A 555 -30.37 0.77 2.35
CA GLY A 555 -30.94 -0.17 3.32
C GLY A 555 -32.47 -0.08 3.36
N LYS A 556 -33.09 -1.01 4.08
CA LYS A 556 -34.54 -1.17 4.19
C LYS A 556 -35.28 0.10 4.61
N HIS A 557 -34.67 0.91 5.47
CA HIS A 557 -35.23 2.17 5.96
C HIS A 557 -34.84 3.40 5.12
N GLY A 558 -34.21 3.21 3.97
CA GLY A 558 -33.84 4.26 3.02
C GLY A 558 -32.52 4.99 3.33
N PHE A 559 -31.77 4.53 4.33
CA PHE A 559 -30.46 5.05 4.71
C PHE A 559 -29.32 4.20 4.13
N ILE A 560 -28.13 4.78 4.10
CA ILE A 560 -26.87 4.14 3.71
C ILE A 560 -25.95 4.06 4.94
N ALA A 561 -24.81 3.38 4.79
CA ALA A 561 -23.73 3.35 5.78
C ALA A 561 -22.81 4.57 5.63
N HIS A 562 -21.48 4.37 5.63
CA HIS A 562 -20.46 5.41 5.46
C HIS A 562 -20.21 5.88 4.01
N GLU A 563 -20.85 5.27 3.01
CA GLU A 563 -20.63 5.60 1.60
C GLU A 563 -21.90 5.39 0.75
N CYS A 564 -21.98 6.02 -0.42
CA CYS A 564 -23.07 5.80 -1.37
C CYS A 564 -22.63 5.69 -2.82
N ILE A 565 -23.44 5.00 -3.62
CA ILE A 565 -23.29 4.96 -5.07
C ILE A 565 -24.30 5.89 -5.73
N LEU A 566 -23.80 6.84 -6.52
CA LEU A 566 -24.61 7.71 -7.37
C LEU A 566 -24.67 7.14 -8.79
N ASP A 567 -25.88 6.89 -9.28
CA ASP A 567 -26.11 6.31 -10.60
C ASP A 567 -26.04 7.37 -11.70
N LEU A 568 -24.93 7.37 -12.44
CA LEU A 568 -24.67 8.29 -13.54
C LEU A 568 -25.01 7.69 -14.92
N ARG A 569 -25.34 6.40 -14.98
CA ARG A 569 -25.57 5.66 -16.24
C ARG A 569 -26.68 6.26 -17.11
N PRO A 570 -27.79 6.82 -16.57
CA PRO A 570 -28.81 7.46 -17.40
C PRO A 570 -28.28 8.63 -18.25
N LEU A 571 -27.24 9.33 -17.78
CA LEU A 571 -26.71 10.54 -18.39
C LEU A 571 -26.04 10.25 -19.76
N LYS A 572 -25.54 9.04 -19.96
CA LYS A 572 -25.04 8.58 -21.27
C LYS A 572 -26.12 8.62 -22.34
N LYS A 573 -27.33 8.16 -22.01
CA LYS A 573 -28.47 8.14 -22.95
C LYS A 573 -29.05 9.53 -23.17
N LEU A 574 -29.11 10.33 -22.11
CA LEU A 574 -29.74 11.66 -22.16
C LEU A 574 -28.83 12.72 -22.81
N ALA A 575 -27.55 12.72 -22.48
CA ALA A 575 -26.61 13.78 -22.86
C ALA A 575 -25.33 13.29 -23.57
N GLY A 576 -25.13 11.98 -23.69
CA GLY A 576 -23.86 11.42 -24.20
C GLY A 576 -22.68 11.60 -23.23
N ILE A 577 -22.97 11.82 -21.95
CA ILE A 577 -21.98 12.03 -20.89
C ILE A 577 -21.65 10.71 -20.21
N GLU A 578 -20.36 10.41 -20.13
CA GLU A 578 -19.81 9.25 -19.43
C GLU A 578 -19.36 9.66 -18.02
N VAL A 579 -19.13 8.67 -17.15
CA VAL A 579 -18.67 8.93 -15.78
C VAL A 579 -17.30 9.61 -15.75
N GLU A 580 -16.41 9.30 -16.68
CA GLU A 580 -15.10 9.92 -16.78
C GLU A 580 -15.20 11.42 -17.06
N ASP A 581 -16.21 11.86 -17.81
CA ASP A 581 -16.42 13.29 -18.08
C ASP A 581 -16.71 14.06 -16.79
N ILE A 582 -17.57 13.51 -15.92
CA ILE A 582 -17.89 14.09 -14.62
C ILE A 582 -16.66 14.04 -13.69
N ALA A 583 -15.95 12.91 -13.68
CA ALA A 583 -14.74 12.75 -12.89
C ALA A 583 -13.65 13.77 -13.26
N LYS A 584 -13.46 14.04 -14.56
CA LYS A 584 -12.52 15.08 -15.02
C LYS A 584 -13.06 16.48 -14.76
N ARG A 585 -14.36 16.71 -14.90
CA ARG A 585 -14.96 18.02 -14.65
C ARG A 585 -14.85 18.44 -13.19
N LEU A 586 -14.94 17.52 -12.23
CA LEU A 586 -14.71 17.80 -10.81
C LEU A 586 -13.33 18.41 -10.52
N MET A 587 -12.31 18.12 -11.32
CA MET A 587 -10.98 18.73 -11.18
C MET A 587 -11.03 20.25 -11.37
N ASP A 588 -11.88 20.74 -12.29
CA ASP A 588 -12.04 22.17 -12.52
C ASP A 588 -12.73 22.88 -11.34
N TYR A 589 -13.53 22.13 -10.57
CA TYR A 589 -14.16 22.58 -9.31
C TYR A 589 -13.25 22.45 -8.09
N GLY A 590 -12.03 21.93 -8.25
CA GLY A 590 -11.06 21.75 -7.17
C GLY A 590 -11.22 20.46 -6.37
N PHE A 591 -11.81 19.42 -6.94
CA PHE A 591 -11.99 18.11 -6.29
C PHE A 591 -11.31 16.98 -7.05
N HIS A 592 -10.76 16.03 -6.29
CA HIS A 592 -10.52 14.69 -6.81
C HIS A 592 -11.87 13.97 -7.00
N ALA A 593 -11.98 13.16 -8.04
CA ALA A 593 -13.19 12.37 -8.27
C ALA A 593 -13.40 11.33 -7.16
N PRO A 594 -14.65 10.96 -6.83
CA PRO A 594 -14.94 9.76 -6.05
C PRO A 594 -14.50 8.49 -6.79
N THR A 595 -14.69 7.32 -6.17
CA THR A 595 -14.33 6.04 -6.80
C THR A 595 -15.17 5.81 -8.05
N VAL A 596 -14.52 5.61 -9.20
CA VAL A 596 -15.19 5.56 -10.52
C VAL A 596 -15.39 4.13 -11.00
N SER A 597 -16.60 3.82 -11.48
CA SER A 597 -16.95 2.56 -12.17
C SER A 597 -16.75 1.27 -11.37
N TRP A 598 -16.64 1.37 -10.04
CA TRP A 598 -16.61 0.25 -9.12
C TRP A 598 -17.42 0.58 -7.86
N PRO A 599 -18.19 -0.38 -7.29
CA PRO A 599 -18.41 -1.76 -7.76
C PRO A 599 -19.33 -1.88 -8.98
N VAL A 600 -20.03 -0.81 -9.36
CA VAL A 600 -20.93 -0.78 -10.54
C VAL A 600 -20.32 0.05 -11.66
N ALA A 601 -20.24 -0.53 -12.86
CA ALA A 601 -19.70 0.18 -14.02
C ALA A 601 -20.57 1.40 -14.39
N GLY A 602 -19.93 2.54 -14.66
CA GLY A 602 -20.61 3.78 -15.05
C GLY A 602 -21.25 4.57 -13.89
N THR A 603 -20.89 4.26 -12.64
CA THR A 603 -21.31 5.01 -11.44
C THR A 603 -20.12 5.64 -10.74
N ILE A 604 -20.38 6.49 -9.74
CA ILE A 604 -19.38 6.92 -8.76
C ILE A 604 -19.79 6.46 -7.36
N MET A 605 -18.80 6.14 -6.54
CA MET A 605 -18.98 5.79 -5.13
C MET A 605 -18.28 6.82 -4.24
N VAL A 606 -19.06 7.42 -3.34
CA VAL A 606 -18.72 8.62 -2.56
C VAL A 606 -18.66 8.27 -1.08
N GLU A 607 -17.50 8.46 -0.46
CA GLU A 607 -17.26 8.28 0.97
C GLU A 607 -16.60 9.56 1.53
N PRO A 608 -17.31 10.38 2.32
CA PRO A 608 -16.77 11.64 2.83
C PRO A 608 -15.92 11.51 4.10
N THR A 609 -16.07 10.41 4.84
CA THR A 609 -15.53 10.23 6.19
C THR A 609 -16.07 11.23 7.23
N GLU A 610 -15.67 11.04 8.47
CA GLU A 610 -15.99 11.89 9.61
C GLU A 610 -15.13 13.16 9.71
N SER A 611 -14.02 13.21 8.99
CA SER A 611 -13.01 14.28 9.15
C SER A 611 -13.36 15.56 8.38
N GLU A 612 -14.31 15.48 7.45
CA GLU A 612 -14.67 16.59 6.57
C GLU A 612 -15.76 17.46 7.18
N SER A 613 -15.57 18.78 7.13
CA SER A 613 -16.54 19.73 7.65
C SER A 613 -17.78 19.79 6.77
N LYS A 614 -18.92 20.20 7.35
CA LYS A 614 -20.16 20.36 6.59
C LYS A 614 -19.99 21.30 5.40
N GLU A 615 -19.22 22.39 5.54
CA GLU A 615 -18.91 23.33 4.47
C GLU A 615 -18.23 22.64 3.29
N GLU A 616 -17.33 21.69 3.55
CA GLU A 616 -16.66 20.93 2.49
C GLU A 616 -17.60 19.94 1.81
N LEU A 617 -18.47 19.28 2.57
CA LEU A 617 -19.53 18.43 2.00
C LEU A 617 -20.48 19.25 1.10
N ASP A 618 -20.82 20.47 1.53
CA ASP A 618 -21.64 21.40 0.76
C ASP A 618 -20.94 21.84 -0.53
N ARG A 619 -19.64 22.16 -0.50
CA ARG A 619 -18.87 22.51 -1.72
C ARG A 619 -18.88 21.36 -2.72
N PHE A 620 -18.66 20.13 -2.27
CA PHE A 620 -18.73 18.95 -3.15
C PHE A 620 -20.14 18.73 -3.70
N CYS A 621 -21.17 18.81 -2.87
CA CYS A 621 -22.55 18.67 -3.31
C CYS A 621 -22.93 19.75 -4.34
N GLU A 622 -22.54 20.99 -4.10
CA GLU A 622 -22.80 22.11 -5.01
C GLU A 622 -22.04 21.94 -6.33
N ALA A 623 -20.78 21.49 -6.30
CA ALA A 623 -20.04 21.13 -7.52
C ALA A 623 -20.79 20.08 -8.36
N MET A 624 -21.28 19.01 -7.71
CA MET A 624 -22.07 17.97 -8.38
C MET A 624 -23.39 18.51 -8.95
N ILE A 625 -24.07 19.41 -8.23
CA ILE A 625 -25.32 20.05 -8.69
C ILE A 625 -25.06 20.97 -9.90
N LEU A 626 -24.00 21.78 -9.86
CA LEU A 626 -23.61 22.63 -10.97
C LEU A 626 -23.21 21.80 -12.20
N ILE A 627 -22.50 20.70 -12.01
CA ILE A 627 -22.22 19.75 -13.10
C ILE A 627 -23.52 19.16 -13.67
N ARG A 628 -24.54 18.90 -12.83
CA ARG A 628 -25.85 18.43 -13.34
C ARG A 628 -26.52 19.47 -14.24
N GLN A 629 -26.38 20.76 -13.90
CA GLN A 629 -26.89 21.86 -14.72
C GLN A 629 -26.13 21.98 -16.05
N GLU A 630 -24.80 21.82 -16.03
CA GLU A 630 -23.99 21.76 -17.26
C GLU A 630 -24.41 20.59 -18.17
N ILE A 631 -24.79 19.45 -17.59
CA ILE A 631 -25.35 18.31 -18.35
C ILE A 631 -26.73 18.66 -18.91
N GLU A 632 -27.59 19.35 -18.16
CA GLU A 632 -28.91 19.80 -18.63
C GLU A 632 -28.79 20.76 -19.82
N GLU A 633 -27.76 21.62 -19.85
CA GLU A 633 -27.48 22.46 -21.02
C GLU A 633 -27.23 21.62 -22.29
N ILE A 634 -26.61 20.45 -22.17
CA ILE A 634 -26.40 19.52 -23.29
C ILE A 634 -27.72 18.81 -23.64
N GLU A 635 -28.49 18.35 -22.64
CA GLU A 635 -29.79 17.69 -22.83
C GLU A 635 -30.79 18.60 -23.57
N THR A 636 -30.80 19.88 -23.23
CA THR A 636 -31.71 20.89 -23.79
C THR A 636 -31.17 21.58 -25.05
N GLY A 637 -29.95 21.24 -25.49
CA GLY A 637 -29.33 21.79 -26.69
C GLY A 637 -28.79 23.22 -26.55
N LYS A 638 -28.60 23.71 -25.33
CA LYS A 638 -27.93 24.99 -25.03
C LYS A 638 -26.40 24.89 -25.15
N ALA A 639 -25.83 23.70 -24.97
CA ALA A 639 -24.42 23.41 -25.17
C ALA A 639 -24.21 22.33 -26.24
N ASP A 640 -23.11 22.40 -26.98
CA ASP A 640 -22.78 21.39 -27.98
C ASP A 640 -22.48 20.03 -27.34
N LYS A 641 -22.84 18.93 -28.02
CA LYS A 641 -22.67 17.57 -27.47
C LYS A 641 -21.22 17.10 -27.42
N LYS A 642 -20.35 17.68 -28.23
CA LYS A 642 -18.93 17.31 -28.38
C LYS A 642 -18.00 18.39 -27.83
N ASP A 643 -18.36 19.67 -27.98
CA ASP A 643 -17.60 20.81 -27.49
C ASP A 643 -18.29 21.47 -26.28
N ASN A 644 -18.02 20.95 -25.09
CA ASN A 644 -18.58 21.46 -23.85
C ASN A 644 -17.62 21.28 -22.67
N LEU A 645 -17.98 21.91 -21.55
CA LEU A 645 -17.20 21.91 -20.32
C LEU A 645 -16.85 20.50 -19.82
N LEU A 646 -17.76 19.52 -19.95
CA LEU A 646 -17.54 18.15 -19.48
C LEU A 646 -16.62 17.35 -20.42
N LYS A 647 -16.78 17.46 -21.74
CA LYS A 647 -15.97 16.73 -22.72
C LYS A 647 -14.53 17.21 -22.79
N ASN A 648 -14.32 18.50 -22.57
CA ASN A 648 -13.01 19.13 -22.66
C ASN A 648 -12.29 19.24 -21.30
N ALA A 649 -12.93 18.85 -20.19
CA ALA A 649 -12.29 18.80 -18.89
C ALA A 649 -11.19 17.70 -18.83
N PRO A 650 -10.13 17.90 -18.03
CA PRO A 650 -9.86 19.09 -17.21
C PRO A 650 -9.24 20.24 -18.03
N HIS A 651 -9.44 21.48 -17.58
CA HIS A 651 -8.89 22.67 -18.22
C HIS A 651 -7.61 23.12 -17.52
N THR A 652 -6.48 23.06 -18.24
CA THR A 652 -5.18 23.49 -17.70
C THR A 652 -5.03 25.00 -17.77
N ALA A 653 -4.12 25.57 -16.97
CA ALA A 653 -3.78 26.98 -17.08
C ALA A 653 -3.31 27.33 -18.50
N GLU A 654 -2.51 26.46 -19.12
CA GLU A 654 -2.01 26.63 -20.49
C GLU A 654 -3.14 26.64 -21.53
N SER A 655 -4.10 25.70 -21.45
CA SER A 655 -5.20 25.64 -22.42
C SER A 655 -6.09 26.88 -22.37
N LEU A 656 -6.18 27.54 -21.22
CA LEU A 656 -6.95 28.78 -21.04
C LEU A 656 -6.20 30.03 -21.53
N MET A 657 -4.87 29.99 -21.57
CA MET A 657 -4.02 31.13 -21.96
C MET A 657 -3.68 31.17 -23.45
N LEU A 658 -4.13 30.19 -24.24
CA LEU A 658 -4.04 30.23 -25.70
C LEU A 658 -4.69 31.51 -26.26
N ASP A 659 -4.08 32.16 -27.25
CA ASP A 659 -4.59 33.40 -27.84
C ASP A 659 -6.03 33.24 -28.37
N GLU A 660 -6.24 32.18 -29.15
CA GLU A 660 -7.52 31.85 -29.76
C GLU A 660 -8.32 30.87 -28.89
N TRP A 661 -9.54 31.25 -28.50
CA TRP A 661 -10.45 30.40 -27.73
C TRP A 661 -11.61 29.94 -28.60
N LYS A 662 -11.54 28.71 -29.09
CA LYS A 662 -12.48 28.12 -30.07
C LYS A 662 -13.68 27.41 -29.43
N HIS A 663 -13.84 27.51 -28.12
CA HIS A 663 -14.92 26.84 -27.40
C HIS A 663 -16.17 27.71 -27.33
N SER A 664 -17.34 27.07 -27.38
CA SER A 664 -18.65 27.73 -27.26
C SER A 664 -19.00 28.26 -25.85
N TYR A 665 -18.18 27.95 -24.84
CA TYR A 665 -18.31 28.39 -23.46
C TYR A 665 -17.15 29.32 -23.06
N SER A 666 -17.29 30.11 -22.00
CA SER A 666 -16.24 31.06 -21.60
C SER A 666 -15.09 30.39 -20.83
N ARG A 667 -13.88 30.96 -20.95
CA ARG A 667 -12.72 30.60 -20.11
C ARG A 667 -13.05 30.69 -18.61
N GLN A 668 -13.89 31.64 -18.21
CA GLN A 668 -14.32 31.78 -16.81
C GLN A 668 -15.12 30.57 -16.34
N ARG A 669 -16.07 30.06 -17.14
CA ARG A 669 -16.82 28.83 -16.78
C ARG A 669 -15.91 27.60 -16.74
N ALA A 670 -14.86 27.57 -17.56
CA ALA A 670 -13.87 26.51 -17.52
C ALA A 670 -13.02 26.55 -16.24
N ALA A 671 -12.42 27.70 -15.94
CA ALA A 671 -11.43 27.88 -14.88
C ALA A 671 -12.04 28.07 -13.48
N TYR A 672 -13.12 28.84 -13.40
CA TYR A 672 -13.73 29.29 -12.15
C TYR A 672 -15.23 29.00 -12.12
N PRO A 673 -15.63 27.71 -12.19
CA PRO A 673 -17.03 27.34 -12.28
C PRO A 673 -17.82 27.57 -10.98
N ALA A 674 -17.15 27.86 -9.87
CA ALA A 674 -17.77 28.12 -8.58
C ALA A 674 -17.02 29.21 -7.78
N PRO A 675 -17.67 29.92 -6.83
CA PRO A 675 -17.04 31.02 -6.09
C PRO A 675 -15.74 30.63 -5.36
N TRP A 676 -15.70 29.48 -4.69
CA TRP A 676 -14.53 29.02 -3.92
C TRP A 676 -13.27 28.80 -4.78
N THR A 677 -13.44 28.44 -6.05
CA THR A 677 -12.31 28.29 -6.97
C THR A 677 -11.58 29.60 -7.26
N ARG A 678 -12.18 30.76 -6.93
CA ARG A 678 -11.55 32.08 -7.03
C ARG A 678 -10.72 32.43 -5.78
N GLU A 679 -11.05 31.85 -4.64
CA GLU A 679 -10.29 32.03 -3.40
C GLU A 679 -9.02 31.19 -3.43
N HIS A 680 -9.15 29.92 -3.81
CA HIS A 680 -8.03 29.02 -4.02
C HIS A 680 -8.27 28.15 -5.27
N LYS A 681 -7.34 28.22 -6.23
CA LYS A 681 -7.40 27.43 -7.47
C LYS A 681 -6.29 26.39 -7.48
N PHE A 682 -6.71 25.12 -7.43
CA PHE A 682 -5.84 24.02 -7.84
C PHE A 682 -5.90 23.85 -9.36
N TRP A 683 -4.74 23.82 -10.01
CA TRP A 683 -4.64 23.72 -11.47
C TRP A 683 -4.34 22.28 -11.91
N PRO A 684 -5.18 21.67 -12.75
CA PRO A 684 -4.82 20.45 -13.45
C PRO A 684 -3.54 20.67 -14.27
N ALA A 685 -2.52 19.86 -14.01
CA ALA A 685 -1.19 20.03 -14.61
C ALA A 685 -1.12 19.60 -16.09
N VAL A 686 -2.03 18.73 -16.53
CA VAL A 686 -2.13 18.21 -17.90
C VAL A 686 -3.61 18.12 -18.31
N GLY A 687 -3.87 18.09 -19.61
CA GLY A 687 -5.21 17.85 -20.16
C GLY A 687 -5.67 16.42 -19.95
N ARG A 688 -6.76 16.02 -20.62
CA ARG A 688 -7.30 14.67 -20.49
C ARG A 688 -6.34 13.65 -21.09
N VAL A 689 -5.85 12.72 -20.27
CA VAL A 689 -4.90 11.67 -20.71
C VAL A 689 -5.55 10.62 -21.60
N ASP A 690 -4.89 10.26 -22.72
CA ASP A 690 -5.30 9.15 -23.58
C ASP A 690 -4.83 7.81 -23.01
N ASN A 691 -5.73 7.07 -22.37
CA ASN A 691 -5.39 5.77 -21.77
C ASN A 691 -5.03 4.71 -22.82
N ALA A 692 -5.69 4.73 -23.98
CA ALA A 692 -5.54 3.68 -24.98
C ALA A 692 -4.27 3.85 -25.79
N PHE A 693 -3.84 5.10 -26.03
CA PHE A 693 -2.55 5.40 -26.66
C PHE A 693 -1.38 4.85 -25.82
N GLY A 694 -1.34 5.12 -24.51
CA GLY A 694 -0.26 4.66 -23.64
C GLY A 694 -0.15 3.13 -23.54
N ASP A 695 -1.29 2.42 -23.51
CA ASP A 695 -1.27 0.95 -23.48
C ASP A 695 -0.81 0.34 -24.82
N ARG A 696 -1.07 1.00 -25.96
CA ARG A 696 -0.55 0.60 -27.29
C ARG A 696 0.93 0.95 -27.47
N ASN A 697 1.36 2.09 -26.95
CA ASN A 697 2.72 2.62 -27.04
C ASN A 697 3.41 2.53 -25.68
N PHE A 698 3.55 1.31 -25.18
CA PHE A 698 4.00 1.06 -23.82
C PHE A 698 5.45 1.51 -23.59
N VAL A 699 5.60 2.59 -22.82
CA VAL A 699 6.90 3.11 -22.36
C VAL A 699 6.80 3.29 -20.83
N CYS A 700 7.64 2.59 -20.08
CA CYS A 700 7.60 2.57 -18.61
C CYS A 700 8.90 3.06 -17.94
N SER A 701 9.68 3.87 -18.66
CA SER A 701 10.86 4.59 -18.17
C SER A 701 10.73 6.09 -18.49
N CYS A 702 11.58 6.92 -17.89
CA CYS A 702 11.65 8.35 -18.24
C CYS A 702 11.89 8.52 -19.74
N LEU A 703 11.12 9.40 -20.39
CA LEU A 703 11.41 9.81 -21.77
C LEU A 703 12.67 10.67 -21.82
N PRO A 704 13.39 10.74 -22.95
CA PRO A 704 14.41 11.75 -23.19
C PRO A 704 13.89 13.18 -22.94
N ILE A 705 14.76 14.13 -22.59
CA ILE A 705 14.36 15.52 -22.33
C ILE A 705 13.64 16.13 -23.54
N GLU A 706 14.08 15.77 -24.75
CA GLU A 706 13.56 16.26 -26.03
C GLU A 706 12.09 15.91 -26.24
N ALA A 707 11.56 14.94 -25.48
CA ALA A 707 10.15 14.61 -25.52
C ALA A 707 9.29 15.54 -24.65
N TYR A 708 9.89 16.34 -23.76
CA TYR A 708 9.22 17.29 -22.86
C TYR A 708 9.41 18.77 -23.25
N SER A 709 10.12 19.03 -24.35
CA SER A 709 10.32 20.34 -24.98
C SER A 709 9.46 20.47 -26.23
#